data_AF-A0A949MUI1-F1
#
_entry.id   AF-A0A949MUI1-F1
#
_cell.length_a   1.000
_cell.length_b   1.000
_cell.length_c   1.000
_cell.angle_alpha   90.00
_cell.angle_beta   90.00
_cell.angle_gamma   90.00
#
_symmetry.space_group_name_H-M   'P 1'
#
loop_
_entity.id
_entity.type
_entity.pdbx_description
1 polymer ?
#
loop_
_entity_poly.entity_id
_entity_poly.type
_entity_poly.pdbx_seq_one_letter_code
_entity_poly.pdbx_strand_id
1 'polypeptide(L)'
;MVDSMARISNSVKPAQSLAIARKRAWHLALGVACSIPLSAQACLAHSPAPLSQPVSAAWTPHSFNPSGNASGAHHLGTNNLQHFSASPSSPQKAALTSGNVLQSGQNLPHAMKFFMQRGAAVHHAAQNSGSGADLNLSSAQLKFLAGNLGNFSSLTIDVGGRQETVFLNTKLTAAELVAVQQMVTTGAQEIKLSANGTAAGGTVQLNNTLLNALDSAAGGAVSSLTISRGVEVVDNLSALTMSGRLANYGTILTASSAGGNTDVISAASIVNGRSGVIGSYTGGSGLFAADPVLTATTSLLNTGAISSSGNITINAPVVSNLSAHSSSPTISAANNVSINTKTLNNDGLISALGNINVSSANGLTMNGAGGTMQAKNGNFNFNSNNADIDISGGNLLSQNVNFVAGSGNINAYLDNVTGVINSVGNGAHILTSSDVMTLGTNQLSGDPTFADISGDINLQGQQNFNESAAFLAAGNIKINTSSDVSLSSNSKGYNIIMLAGGTVTTNGDPTGVNPIAAGKTATIDFKTGAGGIIDLTTNNTHSGTVIDTSNNSGAGGNVILEALANGAVGGTINVPSIATGGSGSSSNGSVTMIAGSATQNAIQTTLVNMSGGSAPSGAANFLNAQPTGKATFDSFGNFVSNTLKTGALVNGGISIGSVTTGGANLTASSLGPITFSGSITTDAKGVGSNAGNVLINGNGITLSGPISAIGANGANAVVAGGAGGAGGRGGNITITTGTGDLTMSSSVTTTGGAGGQGLTGAAGKAGGNGGVGGVGGNINITATSTATVIAGIINVSALGTTGGQGGAPGDGGASSAAALNGGAGGAAGSGGAGGAITITSTGKMPNDIHLTDTVVSSGGN
;
A
#
# COMPACT_ATOMS: atom_id res chain seq x y z
N MET A 1 55.69 2.99 30.37
CA MET A 1 54.64 2.65 31.35
C MET A 1 53.84 1.50 30.71
N VAL A 2 54.07 0.24 31.08
CA VAL A 2 53.75 -0.41 32.39
C VAL A 2 52.23 -0.55 32.48
N ASP A 3 51.62 -1.63 31.98
CA ASP A 3 51.41 -2.98 32.58
C ASP A 3 49.91 -3.14 32.96
N SER A 4 49.25 -4.31 33.10
CA SER A 4 49.71 -5.72 33.14
C SER A 4 48.61 -6.72 32.65
N MET A 5 49.04 -7.92 32.22
CA MET A 5 48.59 -9.32 32.53
C MET A 5 47.10 -9.65 32.86
N ALA A 6 46.53 -10.87 32.69
CA ALA A 6 46.94 -12.22 32.23
C ALA A 6 45.71 -12.92 31.54
N ARG A 7 45.73 -14.03 30.77
CA ARG A 7 46.67 -15.13 30.42
C ARG A 7 46.54 -16.46 31.21
N ILE A 8 45.58 -17.32 30.82
CA ILE A 8 45.50 -18.79 31.05
C ILE A 8 44.78 -19.42 29.81
N SER A 9 44.97 -20.67 29.33
CA SER A 9 46.17 -21.49 29.05
C SER A 9 45.77 -22.93 28.62
N ASN A 10 45.88 -23.28 27.32
CA ASN A 10 45.98 -24.64 26.73
C ASN A 10 44.84 -25.67 27.05
N SER A 11 44.61 -26.76 26.29
CA SER A 11 45.16 -27.26 25.01
C SER A 11 43.96 -27.76 24.14
N VAL A 12 43.89 -28.80 23.28
CA VAL A 12 44.72 -29.95 22.84
C VAL A 12 44.51 -30.13 21.30
N LYS A 13 45.38 -30.85 20.58
CA LYS A 13 45.09 -31.49 19.28
C LYS A 13 45.41 -32.99 19.34
N PRO A 14 44.70 -33.82 18.56
CA PRO A 14 45.42 -34.58 17.52
C PRO A 14 44.76 -34.46 16.14
N ALA A 15 45.42 -34.98 15.09
CA ALA A 15 44.98 -34.85 13.70
C ALA A 15 45.06 -36.19 12.93
N GLN A 16 44.08 -36.42 12.05
CA GLN A 16 44.11 -37.32 10.89
C GLN A 16 43.06 -36.83 9.85
N SER A 17 43.01 -37.27 8.58
CA SER A 17 44.06 -37.56 7.59
C SER A 17 43.40 -37.94 6.24
N LEU A 18 43.73 -37.21 5.16
CA LEU A 18 43.67 -37.64 3.73
C LEU A 18 42.30 -37.83 3.01
N ALA A 19 42.39 -37.93 1.66
CA ALA A 19 41.34 -38.08 0.63
C ALA A 19 40.44 -36.84 0.39
N ILE A 20 40.64 -35.97 -0.60
CA ILE A 20 40.94 -36.14 -2.05
C ILE A 20 39.84 -36.89 -2.82
N ALA A 21 38.89 -36.15 -3.38
CA ALA A 21 38.10 -36.55 -4.54
C ALA A 21 37.74 -35.32 -5.39
N ARG A 22 38.29 -35.20 -6.60
CA ARG A 22 37.86 -34.20 -7.60
C ARG A 22 36.76 -34.79 -8.47
N LYS A 23 35.66 -34.07 -8.70
CA LYS A 23 34.85 -34.20 -9.92
C LYS A 23 34.51 -32.83 -10.49
N ARG A 24 35.12 -32.51 -11.64
CA ARG A 24 34.52 -31.61 -12.63
C ARG A 24 33.57 -32.43 -13.49
N ALA A 25 32.47 -31.82 -13.93
CA ALA A 25 31.76 -32.22 -15.12
C ALA A 25 31.59 -30.98 -16.01
N TRP A 26 31.74 -31.18 -17.32
CA TRP A 26 31.41 -30.23 -18.38
C TRP A 26 30.13 -30.71 -19.09
N HIS A 27 29.71 -29.97 -20.12
CA HIS A 27 28.59 -30.23 -21.05
C HIS A 27 27.22 -29.71 -20.60
N LEU A 28 26.34 -29.27 -21.51
CA LEU A 28 26.54 -28.76 -22.89
C LEU A 28 25.23 -28.04 -23.30
N ALA A 29 25.31 -26.93 -24.01
CA ALA A 29 24.12 -26.31 -24.59
C ALA A 29 23.74 -26.99 -25.93
N LEU A 30 22.51 -27.48 -26.05
CA LEU A 30 21.88 -27.80 -27.31
C LEU A 30 20.36 -27.62 -27.20
N GLY A 31 19.74 -26.96 -28.16
CA GLY A 31 18.28 -26.77 -28.22
C GLY A 31 17.74 -27.16 -29.60
N VAL A 32 16.53 -27.71 -29.63
CA VAL A 32 15.75 -28.00 -30.84
C VAL A 32 14.28 -27.67 -30.54
N ALA A 33 13.52 -27.26 -31.56
CA ALA A 33 12.14 -26.77 -31.44
C ALA A 33 11.09 -27.75 -32.00
N CYS A 34 9.81 -27.38 -31.86
CA CYS A 34 8.61 -28.09 -32.36
C CYS A 34 8.28 -29.40 -31.59
N SER A 35 7.04 -29.91 -31.56
CA SER A 35 5.90 -29.67 -32.47
C SER A 35 4.53 -29.63 -31.77
N ILE A 36 3.54 -29.04 -32.45
CA ILE A 36 2.10 -29.10 -32.14
C ILE A 36 1.50 -30.42 -32.68
N PRO A 37 0.43 -30.96 -32.06
CA PRO A 37 -0.62 -31.62 -32.84
C PRO A 37 -2.03 -31.05 -32.56
N LEU A 38 -2.79 -30.76 -33.64
CA LEU A 38 -4.25 -30.60 -33.60
C LEU A 38 -4.92 -31.91 -34.04
N SER A 39 -5.94 -32.35 -33.30
CA SER A 39 -7.01 -33.24 -33.77
C SER A 39 -8.19 -33.13 -32.78
N ALA A 40 -9.32 -32.50 -33.15
CA ALA A 40 -10.45 -33.12 -33.87
C ALA A 40 -11.17 -34.20 -33.02
N GLN A 41 -12.29 -33.88 -32.37
CA GLN A 41 -13.67 -33.82 -32.89
C GLN A 41 -14.43 -35.18 -32.92
N ALA A 42 -15.20 -35.43 -31.86
CA ALA A 42 -16.49 -36.13 -31.85
C ALA A 42 -17.23 -35.63 -30.58
N CYS A 43 -18.42 -35.03 -30.58
CA CYS A 43 -19.66 -35.24 -31.35
C CYS A 43 -20.43 -36.50 -30.94
N LEU A 44 -21.29 -36.36 -29.93
CA LEU A 44 -22.55 -37.08 -29.77
C LEU A 44 -23.47 -36.26 -28.84
N ALA A 45 -24.75 -36.19 -29.17
CA ALA A 45 -25.75 -35.43 -28.42
C ALA A 45 -26.62 -36.34 -27.56
N HIS A 46 -27.36 -35.77 -26.60
CA HIS A 46 -28.77 -36.12 -26.33
C HIS A 46 -29.44 -35.04 -25.46
N SER A 47 -30.60 -34.56 -25.90
CA SER A 47 -31.58 -33.85 -25.06
C SER A 47 -32.81 -34.75 -24.86
N PRO A 48 -33.63 -34.46 -23.84
CA PRO A 48 -35.07 -34.45 -24.10
C PRO A 48 -35.73 -33.10 -23.72
N ALA A 49 -37.00 -32.96 -24.11
CA ALA A 49 -37.76 -31.71 -24.13
C ALA A 49 -38.58 -31.47 -22.82
N PRO A 50 -39.26 -30.32 -22.64
CA PRO A 50 -39.84 -29.93 -21.35
C PRO A 50 -41.24 -30.50 -21.10
N LEU A 51 -41.69 -30.42 -19.84
CA LEU A 51 -43.07 -30.71 -19.42
C LEU A 51 -43.82 -29.43 -18.99
N SER A 52 -45.15 -29.53 -19.02
CA SER A 52 -46.09 -28.39 -18.99
C SER A 52 -46.57 -27.97 -17.60
N GLN A 53 -47.16 -26.76 -17.54
CA GLN A 53 -47.94 -26.26 -16.39
C GLN A 53 -49.16 -27.14 -16.08
N PRO A 54 -49.79 -26.91 -14.91
CA PRO A 54 -51.15 -26.37 -14.95
C PRO A 54 -51.35 -25.06 -14.14
N VAL A 55 -52.59 -24.58 -14.12
CA VAL A 55 -53.01 -23.19 -13.83
C VAL A 55 -53.80 -23.09 -12.51
N SER A 56 -53.99 -21.86 -12.02
CA SER A 56 -54.88 -21.39 -10.93
C SER A 56 -54.25 -21.38 -9.51
N ALA A 57 -54.70 -20.52 -8.59
CA ALA A 57 -55.82 -19.57 -8.63
C ALA A 57 -55.46 -18.16 -8.13
N ALA A 58 -56.31 -17.17 -8.42
CA ALA A 58 -56.26 -15.85 -7.79
C ALA A 58 -56.90 -15.87 -6.38
N TRP A 59 -56.84 -14.76 -5.65
CA TRP A 59 -57.98 -14.16 -4.91
C TRP A 59 -57.62 -12.72 -4.47
N THR A 60 -58.63 -11.93 -4.09
CA THR A 60 -58.58 -10.47 -3.89
C THR A 60 -58.39 -10.05 -2.41
N PRO A 61 -58.03 -8.76 -2.13
CA PRO A 61 -57.60 -8.37 -0.79
C PRO A 61 -58.75 -8.11 0.19
N HIS A 62 -58.48 -8.33 1.48
CA HIS A 62 -59.32 -7.85 2.58
C HIS A 62 -58.64 -6.72 3.35
N SER A 63 -59.30 -5.57 3.38
CA SER A 63 -59.06 -4.52 4.37
C SER A 63 -59.87 -4.81 5.63
N PHE A 64 -59.33 -4.45 6.80
CA PHE A 64 -60.15 -4.17 7.97
C PHE A 64 -59.53 -3.05 8.81
N ASN A 65 -60.37 -2.10 9.19
CA ASN A 65 -60.10 -0.96 10.05
C ASN A 65 -61.04 -1.08 11.25
N PRO A 66 -60.59 -0.78 12.47
CA PRO A 66 -61.45 0.02 13.34
C PRO A 66 -60.75 1.25 13.92
N SER A 67 -61.45 2.37 13.88
CA SER A 67 -61.03 3.65 14.41
C SER A 67 -61.12 3.73 15.94
N GLY A 68 -60.12 4.38 16.56
CA GLY A 68 -60.18 4.90 17.93
C GLY A 68 -59.67 6.35 17.94
N ASN A 69 -60.44 7.28 18.51
CA ASN A 69 -60.23 8.73 18.31
C ASN A 69 -60.14 9.51 19.63
N ALA A 70 -59.00 10.17 19.86
CA ALA A 70 -58.78 11.25 20.83
C ALA A 70 -57.45 11.96 20.46
N SER A 71 -57.41 13.14 19.85
CA SER A 71 -57.66 14.48 20.42
C SER A 71 -56.57 14.98 21.37
N GLY A 72 -55.81 16.01 20.96
CA GLY A 72 -54.80 16.67 21.82
C GLY A 72 -53.76 17.48 21.03
N ALA A 73 -54.10 18.69 20.62
CA ALA A 73 -53.20 19.59 19.89
C ALA A 73 -52.56 20.67 20.80
N HIS A 74 -51.63 21.44 20.22
CA HIS A 74 -50.87 22.56 20.79
C HIS A 74 -49.69 22.25 21.71
N HIS A 75 -48.49 22.50 21.18
CA HIS A 75 -47.45 23.20 21.93
C HIS A 75 -46.99 24.42 21.13
N LEU A 76 -47.41 25.61 21.56
CA LEU A 76 -46.74 26.86 21.16
C LEU A 76 -45.55 27.06 22.10
N GLY A 77 -44.39 27.41 21.53
CA GLY A 77 -43.21 27.80 22.30
C GLY A 77 -43.17 29.31 22.52
N THR A 78 -42.82 29.74 23.72
CA THR A 78 -42.44 31.13 24.02
C THR A 78 -41.15 31.16 24.86
N ASN A 79 -40.38 32.23 24.70
CA ASN A 79 -38.99 32.31 25.13
C ASN A 79 -38.84 32.67 26.62
N ASN A 80 -37.75 32.22 27.25
CA ASN A 80 -36.82 33.14 27.91
C ASN A 80 -35.51 32.46 28.37
N LEU A 81 -34.37 32.93 27.85
CA LEU A 81 -33.22 33.35 28.65
C LEU A 81 -32.24 34.16 27.77
N GLN A 82 -31.30 34.87 28.39
CA GLN A 82 -30.66 36.05 27.80
C GLN A 82 -29.18 35.85 27.44
N HIS A 83 -28.70 36.68 26.50
CA HIS A 83 -27.35 37.23 26.35
C HIS A 83 -26.13 36.41 26.88
N PHE A 84 -25.17 36.15 25.98
CA PHE A 84 -23.99 37.04 25.90
C PHE A 84 -23.35 36.96 24.49
N SER A 85 -22.34 37.81 24.22
CA SER A 85 -21.90 38.22 22.88
C SER A 85 -20.52 37.69 22.45
N ALA A 86 -20.39 37.27 21.18
CA ALA A 86 -19.13 37.33 20.42
C ALA A 86 -19.38 37.31 18.89
N SER A 87 -18.48 37.95 18.13
CA SER A 87 -18.41 38.10 16.66
C SER A 87 -17.00 38.67 16.33
N PRO A 88 -16.43 38.63 15.09
CA PRO A 88 -16.91 38.10 13.80
C PRO A 88 -15.97 36.94 13.31
N SER A 89 -15.82 36.54 12.05
CA SER A 89 -16.33 36.97 10.73
C SER A 89 -16.31 35.81 9.70
N SER A 90 -17.02 35.96 8.57
CA SER A 90 -16.78 35.19 7.34
C SER A 90 -17.29 35.99 6.12
N PRO A 91 -16.48 36.26 5.07
CA PRO A 91 -16.91 37.07 3.94
C PRO A 91 -17.72 36.27 2.91
N GLN A 92 -18.97 36.66 2.67
CA GLN A 92 -19.70 36.25 1.46
C GLN A 92 -19.10 36.92 0.23
N LYS A 93 -19.11 36.23 -0.93
CA LYS A 93 -18.88 36.85 -2.24
C LYS A 93 -20.07 36.53 -3.17
N ALA A 94 -20.64 37.56 -3.78
CA ALA A 94 -21.94 37.49 -4.43
C ALA A 94 -21.93 36.71 -5.75
N ALA A 95 -23.06 36.07 -6.05
CA ALA A 95 -23.36 35.56 -7.39
C ALA A 95 -23.77 36.72 -8.32
N LEU A 96 -23.51 36.56 -9.62
CA LEU A 96 -23.88 37.52 -10.67
C LEU A 96 -24.42 36.74 -11.88
N THR A 97 -25.60 37.12 -12.38
CA THR A 97 -26.43 36.27 -13.25
C THR A 97 -26.59 36.81 -14.67
N SER A 98 -26.04 36.10 -15.66
CA SER A 98 -26.45 36.12 -17.08
C SER A 98 -25.74 34.96 -17.81
N GLY A 99 -26.29 34.33 -18.86
CA GLY A 99 -27.64 34.41 -19.45
C GLY A 99 -27.82 33.30 -20.52
N ASN A 100 -29.06 32.93 -20.86
CA ASN A 100 -29.35 31.86 -21.83
C ASN A 100 -29.24 32.32 -23.30
N VAL A 101 -28.57 31.54 -24.17
CA VAL A 101 -28.91 31.38 -25.60
C VAL A 101 -28.69 29.91 -26.02
N LEU A 102 -29.42 29.45 -27.03
CA LEU A 102 -29.57 28.04 -27.45
C LEU A 102 -28.47 27.48 -28.38
N GLN A 103 -28.55 26.15 -28.53
CA GLN A 103 -28.57 25.36 -29.78
C GLN A 103 -27.28 24.68 -30.31
N SER A 104 -27.49 23.40 -30.66
CA SER A 104 -26.69 22.48 -31.51
C SER A 104 -25.22 22.21 -31.13
N GLY A 105 -24.61 21.10 -31.55
CA GLY A 105 -25.19 19.91 -32.19
C GLY A 105 -24.25 19.29 -33.23
N GLN A 106 -23.75 18.09 -32.92
CA GLN A 106 -22.74 17.31 -33.67
C GLN A 106 -21.32 17.89 -33.72
N ASN A 107 -20.33 17.00 -33.50
CA ASN A 107 -19.08 16.95 -34.26
C ASN A 107 -18.42 15.58 -34.09
N LEU A 108 -17.60 15.16 -35.05
CA LEU A 108 -17.00 13.82 -35.11
C LEU A 108 -15.70 13.72 -34.28
N PRO A 109 -15.32 12.52 -33.79
CA PRO A 109 -14.02 12.30 -33.17
C PRO A 109 -12.90 12.29 -34.23
N HIS A 110 -11.96 13.24 -34.13
CA HIS A 110 -10.74 13.29 -34.94
C HIS A 110 -9.56 13.87 -34.13
N ALA A 111 -9.03 13.09 -33.17
CA ALA A 111 -7.77 13.41 -32.49
C ALA A 111 -7.06 12.16 -31.95
N MET A 112 -5.72 12.14 -32.13
CA MET A 112 -4.71 11.25 -31.53
C MET A 112 -4.25 9.99 -32.29
N LYS A 113 -3.67 10.23 -33.48
CA LYS A 113 -2.49 9.49 -33.98
C LYS A 113 -1.43 10.50 -34.46
N PHE A 114 -0.68 11.13 -33.55
CA PHE A 114 0.37 12.09 -33.95
C PHE A 114 1.56 12.26 -32.97
N PHE A 115 2.13 11.17 -32.46
CA PHE A 115 3.43 11.19 -31.78
C PHE A 115 4.28 9.97 -32.17
N MET A 116 4.83 9.97 -33.40
CA MET A 116 6.03 9.18 -33.79
C MET A 116 6.52 9.46 -35.25
N GLN A 117 6.56 10.72 -35.72
CA GLN A 117 7.26 11.06 -36.99
C GLN A 117 7.55 12.57 -37.20
N ARG A 118 8.43 13.15 -36.35
CA ARG A 118 9.11 14.44 -36.65
C ARG A 118 10.58 14.44 -36.20
N GLY A 119 11.35 13.49 -36.72
CA GLY A 119 12.80 13.39 -36.53
C GLY A 119 13.63 14.23 -37.51
N ALA A 120 13.22 15.47 -37.82
CA ALA A 120 13.99 16.41 -38.64
C ALA A 120 13.54 17.86 -38.43
N ALA A 121 14.47 18.80 -38.56
CA ALA A 121 14.24 20.26 -38.64
C ALA A 121 13.43 20.90 -37.49
N VAL A 122 13.95 20.87 -36.26
CA VAL A 122 13.68 21.94 -35.29
C VAL A 122 14.55 23.15 -35.69
N HIS A 123 13.92 24.25 -36.11
CA HIS A 123 14.64 25.46 -36.53
C HIS A 123 15.29 26.19 -35.35
N HIS A 124 16.52 26.66 -35.52
CA HIS A 124 17.17 27.63 -34.63
C HIS A 124 16.51 29.02 -34.79
N ALA A 125 15.40 29.27 -34.09
CA ALA A 125 14.58 30.46 -34.29
C ALA A 125 14.03 31.12 -33.00
N ALA A 126 14.81 31.09 -31.90
CA ALA A 126 14.57 31.93 -30.69
C ALA A 126 15.80 31.96 -29.75
N GLN A 127 16.97 32.41 -30.20
CA GLN A 127 18.04 32.78 -29.26
C GLN A 127 17.78 34.18 -28.71
N ASN A 128 17.53 34.25 -27.40
CA ASN A 128 17.37 35.49 -26.65
C ASN A 128 18.74 36.19 -26.50
N SER A 129 18.75 37.51 -26.30
CA SER A 129 19.89 38.42 -26.56
C SER A 129 21.06 38.37 -25.57
N GLY A 130 21.47 37.18 -25.11
CA GLY A 130 22.69 37.00 -24.31
C GLY A 130 23.94 37.25 -25.16
N SER A 131 24.79 38.19 -24.75
CA SER A 131 25.95 38.69 -25.51
C SER A 131 27.18 37.76 -25.43
N GLY A 132 27.00 36.47 -25.69
CA GLY A 132 28.05 35.46 -25.59
C GLY A 132 28.01 34.46 -26.75
N ALA A 133 29.18 33.99 -27.22
CA ALA A 133 29.26 33.26 -28.48
C ALA A 133 28.83 31.77 -28.42
N ASP A 134 28.35 31.28 -29.56
CA ASP A 134 28.12 29.85 -29.84
C ASP A 134 29.38 29.22 -30.45
N LEU A 135 30.19 28.57 -29.61
CA LEU A 135 31.40 27.84 -30.01
C LEU A 135 31.03 26.44 -30.50
N ASN A 136 30.48 26.39 -31.71
CA ASN A 136 30.06 25.15 -32.33
C ASN A 136 31.16 24.51 -33.17
N LEU A 137 31.94 23.58 -32.60
CA LEU A 137 33.08 22.91 -33.26
C LEU A 137 32.68 22.08 -34.50
N SER A 138 31.40 21.77 -34.68
CA SER A 138 30.88 21.10 -35.88
C SER A 138 30.46 22.06 -37.00
N SER A 139 30.54 23.37 -36.79
CA SER A 139 30.10 24.40 -37.74
C SER A 139 31.23 24.91 -38.64
N ALA A 140 31.01 24.88 -39.96
CA ALA A 140 31.91 25.47 -40.97
C ALA A 140 31.72 26.99 -41.14
N GLN A 141 31.06 27.68 -40.18
CA GLN A 141 30.79 29.11 -40.27
C GLN A 141 31.98 29.94 -39.76
N LEU A 142 32.62 30.69 -40.66
CA LEU A 142 33.73 31.61 -40.36
C LEU A 142 33.24 32.84 -39.58
N LYS A 143 33.12 32.72 -38.25
CA LYS A 143 32.56 33.73 -37.35
C LYS A 143 33.60 34.52 -36.57
N PHE A 144 34.74 33.91 -36.23
CA PHE A 144 35.68 34.45 -35.27
C PHE A 144 36.85 35.13 -35.98
N LEU A 145 37.36 36.24 -35.46
CA LEU A 145 38.51 36.94 -36.02
C LEU A 145 39.78 36.49 -35.30
N ALA A 146 40.75 35.93 -36.04
CA ALA A 146 41.94 35.33 -35.46
C ALA A 146 42.77 36.31 -34.60
N GLY A 147 42.82 37.59 -34.99
CA GLY A 147 43.56 38.62 -34.26
C GLY A 147 43.02 38.94 -32.87
N ASN A 148 41.81 38.51 -32.53
CA ASN A 148 41.26 38.66 -31.18
C ASN A 148 41.89 37.69 -30.16
N LEU A 149 42.63 36.66 -30.59
CA LEU A 149 43.44 35.79 -29.72
C LEU A 149 44.77 36.46 -29.31
N GLY A 150 45.27 37.40 -30.12
CA GLY A 150 46.50 38.16 -29.87
C GLY A 150 47.82 37.39 -30.03
N ASN A 151 48.94 38.11 -29.86
CA ASN A 151 50.30 37.57 -29.67
C ASN A 151 50.92 36.69 -30.80
N PHE A 152 50.39 36.69 -32.02
CA PHE A 152 51.07 36.14 -33.20
C PHE A 152 50.99 37.09 -34.41
N SER A 153 51.95 37.01 -35.33
CA SER A 153 51.94 37.74 -36.61
C SER A 153 51.30 36.91 -37.74
N SER A 154 51.73 35.65 -37.83
CA SER A 154 51.20 34.61 -38.71
C SER A 154 51.44 33.25 -38.07
N LEU A 155 50.50 32.33 -38.21
CA LEU A 155 50.57 30.97 -37.66
C LEU A 155 50.10 29.96 -38.69
N THR A 156 50.67 28.76 -38.74
CA THR A 156 50.21 27.70 -39.63
C THR A 156 49.46 26.63 -38.84
N ILE A 157 48.28 26.22 -39.35
CA ILE A 157 47.45 25.13 -38.80
C ILE A 157 47.20 24.07 -39.90
N ASP A 158 46.85 22.85 -39.51
CA ASP A 158 46.43 21.79 -40.43
C ASP A 158 44.89 21.74 -40.57
N VAL A 159 44.40 22.05 -41.76
CA VAL A 159 42.99 22.00 -42.16
C VAL A 159 42.79 20.85 -43.16
N GLY A 160 42.40 19.67 -42.68
CA GLY A 160 42.10 18.51 -43.53
C GLY A 160 43.30 17.86 -44.23
N GLY A 161 44.52 18.01 -43.70
CA GLY A 161 45.78 17.58 -44.33
C GLY A 161 46.46 18.70 -45.12
N ARG A 162 45.94 19.94 -45.09
CA ARG A 162 46.51 21.11 -45.75
C ARG A 162 47.00 22.11 -44.69
N GLN A 163 48.28 22.44 -44.77
CA GLN A 163 48.87 23.54 -44.01
C GLN A 163 48.32 24.89 -44.49
N GLU A 164 47.66 25.62 -43.60
CA GLU A 164 46.97 26.90 -43.86
C GLU A 164 47.51 27.99 -42.93
N THR A 165 47.86 29.15 -43.50
CA THR A 165 48.47 30.25 -42.74
C THR A 165 47.43 31.29 -42.33
N VAL A 166 47.22 31.37 -41.02
CA VAL A 166 46.32 32.30 -40.34
C VAL A 166 47.07 33.60 -40.03
N PHE A 167 46.47 34.73 -40.38
CA PHE A 167 46.91 36.08 -40.05
C PHE A 167 45.90 36.74 -39.11
N LEU A 168 46.27 37.86 -38.47
CA LEU A 168 45.39 38.60 -37.55
C LEU A 168 44.01 38.99 -38.14
N ASN A 169 43.91 39.13 -39.47
CA ASN A 169 42.65 39.46 -40.17
C ASN A 169 41.91 38.23 -40.74
N THR A 170 42.43 37.01 -40.59
CA THR A 170 41.77 35.78 -41.02
C THR A 170 40.50 35.54 -40.19
N LYS A 171 39.40 35.16 -40.84
CA LYS A 171 38.20 34.66 -40.18
C LYS A 171 38.26 33.15 -40.05
N LEU A 172 37.86 32.62 -38.90
CA LEU A 172 37.98 31.22 -38.51
C LEU A 172 36.62 30.60 -38.14
N THR A 173 36.49 29.29 -38.34
CA THR A 173 35.47 28.48 -37.68
C THR A 173 35.72 28.40 -36.17
N ALA A 174 34.77 27.83 -35.42
CA ALA A 174 34.97 27.53 -34.00
C ALA A 174 36.12 26.54 -33.74
N ALA A 175 36.35 25.58 -34.64
CA ALA A 175 37.37 24.54 -34.46
C ALA A 175 38.76 25.01 -34.92
N GLU A 176 38.84 25.79 -35.99
CA GLU A 176 40.06 26.49 -36.40
C GLU A 176 40.53 27.47 -35.32
N LEU A 177 39.60 28.17 -34.64
CA LEU A 177 39.93 29.04 -33.50
C LEU A 177 40.59 28.26 -32.36
N VAL A 178 40.09 27.06 -32.04
CA VAL A 178 40.70 26.18 -31.04
C VAL A 178 42.07 25.65 -31.51
N ALA A 179 42.21 25.29 -32.79
CA ALA A 179 43.51 24.85 -33.35
C ALA A 179 44.58 25.95 -33.27
N VAL A 180 44.22 27.19 -33.63
CA VAL A 180 45.10 28.36 -33.49
C VAL A 180 45.47 28.57 -32.03
N GLN A 181 44.51 28.51 -31.10
CA GLN A 181 44.81 28.70 -29.67
C GLN A 181 45.66 27.58 -29.07
N GLN A 182 45.50 26.32 -29.51
CA GLN A 182 46.39 25.22 -29.13
C GLN A 182 47.83 25.48 -29.61
N MET A 183 47.99 25.85 -30.89
CA MET A 183 49.30 26.18 -31.47
C MET A 183 49.96 27.39 -30.79
N VAL A 184 49.19 28.43 -30.41
CA VAL A 184 49.69 29.62 -29.68
C VAL A 184 50.11 29.28 -28.24
N THR A 185 49.44 28.35 -27.57
CA THR A 185 49.69 28.05 -26.14
C THR A 185 50.64 26.88 -25.88
N THR A 186 50.70 25.91 -26.79
CA THR A 186 51.50 24.66 -26.63
C THR A 186 52.55 24.46 -27.73
N GLY A 187 52.45 25.19 -28.84
CA GLY A 187 53.26 24.95 -30.03
C GLY A 187 52.80 23.76 -30.89
N ALA A 188 51.69 23.09 -30.52
CA ALA A 188 51.14 21.93 -31.22
C ALA A 188 49.64 22.06 -31.46
N GLN A 189 49.14 21.42 -32.53
CA GLN A 189 47.72 21.27 -32.82
C GLN A 189 47.32 19.83 -32.53
N GLU A 190 46.40 19.63 -31.58
CA GLU A 190 45.88 18.31 -31.24
C GLU A 190 44.49 18.06 -31.84
N ILE A 191 43.68 19.12 -31.98
CA ILE A 191 42.38 19.05 -32.63
C ILE A 191 42.54 18.84 -34.14
N LYS A 192 41.89 17.79 -34.66
CA LYS A 192 41.95 17.40 -36.07
C LYS A 192 40.82 18.06 -36.83
N LEU A 193 41.15 18.90 -37.79
CA LEU A 193 40.20 19.64 -38.62
C LEU A 193 39.90 18.89 -39.92
N SER A 194 38.65 18.98 -40.39
CA SER A 194 38.26 18.57 -41.74
C SER A 194 38.69 19.62 -42.77
N ALA A 195 38.62 19.27 -44.06
CA ALA A 195 38.87 20.21 -45.15
C ALA A 195 37.86 21.39 -45.23
N ASN A 196 36.80 21.37 -44.41
CA ASN A 196 35.81 22.45 -44.26
C ASN A 196 35.99 23.21 -42.92
N GLY A 197 37.14 23.09 -42.26
CA GLY A 197 37.43 23.78 -41.01
C GLY A 197 36.70 23.26 -39.77
N THR A 198 35.91 22.18 -39.87
CA THR A 198 35.15 21.62 -38.73
C THR A 198 35.97 20.60 -37.96
N ALA A 199 35.74 20.44 -36.66
CA ALA A 199 36.42 19.42 -35.88
C ALA A 199 35.96 18.00 -36.31
N ALA A 200 36.93 17.21 -36.76
CA ALA A 200 36.78 15.81 -37.15
C ALA A 200 37.33 14.82 -36.10
N GLY A 201 38.10 15.33 -35.13
CA GLY A 201 38.49 14.59 -33.93
C GLY A 201 39.65 15.23 -33.18
N GLY A 202 40.41 14.42 -32.43
CA GLY A 202 41.57 14.89 -31.67
C GLY A 202 41.21 15.44 -30.29
N THR A 203 42.21 15.87 -29.52
CA THR A 203 42.06 16.32 -28.13
C THR A 203 41.93 17.84 -28.00
N VAL A 204 41.20 18.29 -26.98
CA VAL A 204 41.05 19.69 -26.55
C VAL A 204 41.07 19.75 -25.02
N GLN A 205 42.09 20.36 -24.42
CA GLN A 205 42.11 20.56 -22.97
C GLN A 205 41.40 21.87 -22.60
N LEU A 206 40.24 21.79 -21.95
CA LEU A 206 39.59 22.95 -21.35
C LEU A 206 40.35 23.34 -20.06
N ASN A 207 40.82 24.58 -20.06
CA ASN A 207 41.51 25.22 -18.95
C ASN A 207 41.28 26.74 -19.02
N ASN A 208 41.60 27.46 -17.93
CA ASN A 208 41.33 28.90 -17.83
C ASN A 208 42.01 29.72 -18.93
N THR A 209 43.18 29.29 -19.42
CA THR A 209 43.90 29.97 -20.51
C THR A 209 43.19 29.80 -21.86
N LEU A 210 42.62 28.63 -22.14
CA LEU A 210 41.80 28.40 -23.33
C LEU A 210 40.47 29.17 -23.25
N LEU A 211 39.74 29.11 -22.13
CA LEU A 211 38.48 29.85 -21.99
C LEU A 211 38.66 31.36 -22.08
N ASN A 212 39.61 31.95 -21.33
CA ASN A 212 39.83 33.41 -21.35
C ASN A 212 40.20 33.92 -22.76
N ALA A 213 40.94 33.12 -23.54
CA ALA A 213 41.26 33.45 -24.92
C ALA A 213 40.06 33.29 -25.87
N LEU A 214 39.24 32.25 -25.69
CA LEU A 214 38.00 32.05 -26.45
C LEU A 214 36.98 33.16 -26.17
N ASP A 215 36.80 33.57 -24.92
CA ASP A 215 35.93 34.67 -24.50
C ASP A 215 36.39 36.01 -25.10
N SER A 216 37.71 36.25 -25.10
CA SER A 216 38.33 37.41 -25.76
C SER A 216 38.12 37.36 -27.28
N ALA A 217 38.27 36.19 -27.89
CA ALA A 217 38.08 35.99 -29.32
C ALA A 217 36.62 36.16 -29.78
N ALA A 218 35.70 35.69 -28.95
CA ALA A 218 34.25 35.79 -29.11
C ALA A 218 33.70 37.20 -28.92
N GLY A 219 34.42 38.09 -28.22
CA GLY A 219 33.91 39.39 -27.79
C GLY A 219 32.94 39.32 -26.60
N GLY A 220 33.03 38.25 -25.80
CA GLY A 220 32.13 37.95 -24.68
C GLY A 220 32.14 36.46 -24.34
N ALA A 221 31.72 36.11 -23.12
CA ALA A 221 31.78 34.75 -22.60
C ALA A 221 31.13 33.70 -23.53
N VAL A 222 31.72 32.50 -23.66
CA VAL A 222 31.12 31.39 -24.42
C VAL A 222 29.75 31.05 -23.84
N SER A 223 28.67 31.36 -24.57
CA SER A 223 27.30 31.07 -24.14
C SER A 223 26.90 29.63 -24.46
N SER A 224 27.37 29.07 -25.57
CA SER A 224 27.03 27.72 -26.00
C SER A 224 28.24 27.00 -26.58
N LEU A 225 28.30 25.69 -26.36
CA LEU A 225 29.41 24.83 -26.77
C LEU A 225 28.85 23.59 -27.45
N THR A 226 29.29 23.31 -28.68
CA THR A 226 28.94 22.05 -29.36
C THR A 226 30.21 21.27 -29.68
N ILE A 227 30.39 20.12 -29.02
CA ILE A 227 31.53 19.21 -29.23
C ILE A 227 31.20 18.27 -30.39
N SER A 228 32.07 18.24 -31.39
CA SER A 228 31.91 17.40 -32.58
C SER A 228 32.21 15.91 -32.29
N ARG A 229 31.78 15.01 -33.17
CA ARG A 229 32.05 13.58 -33.03
C ARG A 229 33.55 13.30 -33.17
N GLY A 230 34.06 12.37 -32.37
CA GLY A 230 35.47 11.97 -32.37
C GLY A 230 36.43 12.97 -31.72
N VAL A 231 35.93 14.13 -31.26
CA VAL A 231 36.70 15.06 -30.42
C VAL A 231 36.65 14.56 -28.98
N GLU A 232 37.80 14.54 -28.31
CA GLU A 232 37.91 14.32 -26.87
C GLU A 232 38.25 15.64 -26.18
N VAL A 233 37.44 16.03 -25.21
CA VAL A 233 37.66 17.18 -24.36
C VAL A 233 38.15 16.68 -23.01
N VAL A 234 39.26 17.20 -22.50
CA VAL A 234 39.68 16.98 -21.11
C VAL A 234 39.40 18.27 -20.35
N ASP A 235 38.45 18.24 -19.42
CA ASP A 235 38.15 19.36 -18.56
C ASP A 235 38.98 19.28 -17.28
N ASN A 236 39.56 20.41 -16.87
CA ASN A 236 40.33 20.57 -15.63
C ASN A 236 40.09 21.99 -15.06
N LEU A 237 38.92 22.56 -15.32
CA LEU A 237 38.51 23.89 -14.83
C LEU A 237 38.01 23.86 -13.38
N SER A 238 37.59 22.70 -12.87
CA SER A 238 36.73 22.51 -11.68
C SER A 238 35.31 23.10 -11.79
N ALA A 239 35.11 24.10 -12.65
CA ALA A 239 33.79 24.55 -13.09
C ALA A 239 33.80 25.14 -14.52
N LEU A 240 33.14 24.46 -15.46
CA LEU A 240 32.80 24.97 -16.79
C LEU A 240 31.39 25.55 -16.77
N THR A 241 31.23 26.87 -16.88
CA THR A 241 29.91 27.53 -16.82
C THR A 241 29.55 28.25 -18.12
N MET A 242 28.36 27.97 -18.63
CA MET A 242 27.79 28.53 -19.87
C MET A 242 26.38 29.07 -19.63
N SER A 243 26.01 30.18 -20.27
CA SER A 243 24.67 30.80 -20.14
C SER A 243 23.60 30.20 -21.07
N GLY A 244 24.00 29.37 -22.04
CA GLY A 244 23.18 28.74 -23.07
C GLY A 244 23.31 27.22 -23.07
N ARG A 245 23.67 26.61 -24.20
CA ARG A 245 23.56 25.14 -24.38
C ARG A 245 24.92 24.45 -24.53
N LEU A 246 25.14 23.39 -23.76
CA LEU A 246 26.13 22.37 -24.06
C LEU A 246 25.50 21.27 -24.92
N ALA A 247 26.14 20.93 -26.04
CA ALA A 247 25.76 19.82 -26.91
C ALA A 247 26.97 18.93 -27.21
N ASN A 248 27.07 17.82 -26.51
CA ASN A 248 28.15 16.86 -26.69
C ASN A 248 27.79 15.77 -27.71
N TYR A 249 28.60 15.62 -28.75
CA TYR A 249 28.58 14.45 -29.63
C TYR A 249 29.92 13.71 -29.67
N GLY A 250 30.92 14.16 -28.92
CA GLY A 250 32.23 13.54 -28.75
C GLY A 250 32.39 13.01 -27.32
N THR A 251 33.59 13.14 -26.76
CA THR A 251 33.88 12.76 -25.37
C THR A 251 34.21 13.99 -24.55
N ILE A 252 33.73 14.06 -23.30
CA ILE A 252 34.15 15.02 -22.29
C ILE A 252 34.63 14.22 -21.07
N LEU A 253 35.90 14.37 -20.72
CA LEU A 253 36.55 13.71 -19.58
C LEU A 253 36.77 14.72 -18.45
N THR A 254 36.03 14.56 -17.35
CA THR A 254 36.15 15.40 -16.15
C THR A 254 37.37 15.00 -15.33
N ALA A 255 38.34 15.91 -15.22
CA ALA A 255 39.61 15.70 -14.55
C ALA A 255 39.86 16.74 -13.45
N SER A 256 40.83 16.47 -12.59
CA SER A 256 41.21 17.35 -11.49
C SER A 256 42.67 17.22 -11.11
N SER A 257 43.21 18.20 -10.40
CA SER A 257 44.57 18.19 -9.85
C SER A 257 44.74 17.35 -8.57
N ALA A 258 43.65 16.82 -8.00
CA ALA A 258 43.68 15.94 -6.83
C ALA A 258 42.48 14.98 -6.83
N GLY A 259 42.73 13.69 -6.58
CA GLY A 259 41.70 12.65 -6.64
C GLY A 259 40.61 12.80 -5.59
N GLY A 260 39.36 12.51 -5.99
CA GLY A 260 38.17 12.65 -5.15
C GLY A 260 37.49 14.02 -5.25
N ASN A 261 38.02 14.93 -6.06
CA ASN A 261 37.36 16.20 -6.38
C ASN A 261 36.16 16.02 -7.32
N THR A 262 35.23 16.96 -7.27
CA THR A 262 34.16 17.13 -8.27
C THR A 262 34.55 18.12 -9.36
N ASP A 263 33.95 18.00 -10.54
CA ASP A 263 34.06 18.96 -11.63
C ASP A 263 32.67 19.38 -12.13
N VAL A 264 32.41 20.68 -12.23
CA VAL A 264 31.04 21.24 -12.37
C VAL A 264 30.80 21.73 -13.80
N ILE A 265 29.98 21.01 -14.56
CA ILE A 265 29.56 21.45 -15.90
C ILE A 265 28.16 22.08 -15.79
N SER A 266 28.09 23.40 -15.94
CA SER A 266 26.87 24.20 -15.80
C SER A 266 26.44 24.83 -17.13
N ALA A 267 25.16 24.68 -17.49
CA ALA A 267 24.55 25.25 -18.69
C ALA A 267 23.08 25.64 -18.44
N ALA A 268 22.43 26.29 -19.40
CA ALA A 268 20.97 26.36 -19.43
C ALA A 268 20.34 25.03 -19.90
N SER A 269 21.01 24.31 -20.82
CA SER A 269 20.63 22.94 -21.21
C SER A 269 21.86 22.10 -21.56
N ILE A 270 21.82 20.82 -21.20
CA ILE A 270 22.87 19.84 -21.50
C ILE A 270 22.29 18.74 -22.40
N VAL A 271 22.85 18.56 -23.58
CA VAL A 271 22.49 17.48 -24.51
C VAL A 271 23.70 16.58 -24.71
N ASN A 272 23.66 15.38 -24.15
CA ASN A 272 24.62 14.32 -24.45
C ASN A 272 24.02 13.42 -25.55
N GLY A 273 24.52 13.59 -26.77
CA GLY A 273 24.05 12.90 -27.96
C GLY A 273 24.39 11.41 -28.00
N ARG A 274 23.92 10.69 -29.02
CA ARG A 274 24.11 9.23 -29.17
C ARG A 274 25.57 8.76 -29.16
N SER A 275 26.48 9.58 -29.68
CA SER A 275 27.93 9.35 -29.66
C SER A 275 28.63 10.11 -28.53
N GLY A 276 27.86 10.81 -27.69
CA GLY A 276 28.32 11.61 -26.58
C GLY A 276 28.70 10.74 -25.39
N VAL A 277 29.92 10.93 -24.90
CA VAL A 277 30.40 10.41 -23.62
C VAL A 277 30.71 11.59 -22.70
N ILE A 278 30.19 11.58 -21.49
CA ILE A 278 30.65 12.44 -20.38
C ILE A 278 31.12 11.51 -19.26
N GLY A 279 32.28 11.74 -18.66
CA GLY A 279 32.65 11.03 -17.44
C GLY A 279 34.06 11.24 -16.94
N SER A 280 34.42 10.56 -15.85
CA SER A 280 35.71 10.77 -15.18
C SER A 280 36.93 10.43 -16.07
N TYR A 281 37.94 11.29 -16.04
CA TYR A 281 39.23 11.04 -16.67
C TYR A 281 39.96 9.83 -16.05
N THR A 282 40.58 9.00 -16.89
CA THR A 282 41.25 7.75 -16.48
C THR A 282 42.73 7.67 -16.87
N GLY A 283 43.31 8.75 -17.41
CA GLY A 283 44.69 8.81 -17.90
C GLY A 283 45.75 9.12 -16.82
N GLY A 284 47.02 8.88 -17.15
CA GLY A 284 48.16 8.98 -16.22
C GLY A 284 49.08 10.18 -16.45
N SER A 285 48.55 11.40 -16.34
CA SER A 285 49.25 12.66 -16.68
C SER A 285 49.52 13.59 -15.48
N GLY A 286 49.30 13.10 -14.24
CA GLY A 286 49.27 13.94 -13.03
C GLY A 286 47.89 14.58 -12.76
N LEU A 287 46.93 14.39 -13.67
CA LEU A 287 45.51 14.60 -13.42
C LEU A 287 44.88 13.33 -12.82
N PHE A 288 43.79 13.52 -12.09
CA PHE A 288 42.99 12.47 -11.46
C PHE A 288 41.56 12.50 -12.00
N ALA A 289 40.87 11.36 -11.89
CA ALA A 289 39.43 11.26 -12.08
C ALA A 289 38.68 12.29 -11.19
N ALA A 290 37.80 13.08 -11.81
CA ALA A 290 36.85 13.93 -11.10
C ALA A 290 35.41 13.40 -11.23
N ASP A 291 34.61 13.60 -10.18
CA ASP A 291 33.18 13.27 -10.14
C ASP A 291 32.36 14.36 -10.89
N PRO A 292 31.67 14.03 -12.00
CA PRO A 292 30.93 15.01 -12.79
C PRO A 292 29.67 15.50 -12.05
N VAL A 293 29.54 16.83 -11.95
CA VAL A 293 28.38 17.55 -11.41
C VAL A 293 27.73 18.33 -12.53
N LEU A 294 26.69 17.76 -13.15
CA LEU A 294 26.03 18.30 -14.33
C LEU A 294 24.83 19.17 -13.93
N THR A 295 24.90 20.48 -14.16
CA THR A 295 23.86 21.44 -13.79
C THR A 295 23.23 22.06 -15.03
N ALA A 296 21.90 21.95 -15.17
CA ALA A 296 21.16 22.51 -16.30
C ALA A 296 19.93 23.29 -15.82
N THR A 297 19.86 24.60 -16.10
CA THR A 297 18.74 25.43 -15.59
C THR A 297 17.37 25.09 -16.20
N THR A 298 17.33 24.36 -17.32
CA THR A 298 16.09 23.89 -17.96
C THR A 298 15.99 22.36 -18.04
N SER A 299 17.01 21.69 -18.59
CA SER A 299 16.92 20.26 -18.93
C SER A 299 18.28 19.60 -19.22
N LEU A 300 18.39 18.31 -18.88
CA LEU A 300 19.43 17.41 -19.35
C LEU A 300 18.81 16.29 -20.21
N LEU A 301 19.30 16.13 -21.43
CA LEU A 301 18.94 15.02 -22.33
C LEU A 301 20.18 14.14 -22.56
N ASN A 302 20.12 12.90 -22.08
CA ASN A 302 21.09 11.86 -22.40
C ASN A 302 20.51 10.88 -23.43
N THR A 303 21.27 10.64 -24.49
CA THR A 303 21.05 9.60 -25.51
C THR A 303 22.30 8.76 -25.78
N GLY A 304 23.38 9.02 -25.02
CA GLY A 304 24.66 8.32 -25.04
C GLY A 304 25.07 7.87 -23.63
N ALA A 305 26.35 8.05 -23.27
CA ALA A 305 26.88 7.63 -21.98
C ALA A 305 27.24 8.81 -21.07
N ILE A 306 26.79 8.75 -19.82
CA ILE A 306 27.29 9.54 -18.70
C ILE A 306 27.83 8.55 -17.66
N SER A 307 29.07 8.71 -17.22
CA SER A 307 29.78 7.71 -16.42
C SER A 307 30.69 8.34 -15.35
N SER A 308 30.94 7.65 -14.23
CA SER A 308 31.90 8.09 -13.22
C SER A 308 32.58 6.92 -12.52
N SER A 309 33.89 7.07 -12.27
CA SER A 309 34.66 6.17 -11.41
C SER A 309 34.45 6.43 -9.90
N GLY A 310 33.73 7.50 -9.56
CA GLY A 310 33.20 7.77 -8.23
C GLY A 310 31.69 7.98 -8.31
N ASN A 311 31.20 9.18 -8.01
CA ASN A 311 29.79 9.57 -8.02
C ASN A 311 29.40 10.36 -9.29
N ILE A 312 28.10 10.41 -9.59
CA ILE A 312 27.50 11.38 -10.53
C ILE A 312 26.52 12.26 -9.75
N THR A 313 26.54 13.57 -9.99
CA THR A 313 25.45 14.47 -9.58
C THR A 313 24.83 15.15 -10.80
N ILE A 314 23.50 15.17 -10.89
CA ILE A 314 22.73 15.89 -11.92
C ILE A 314 21.74 16.82 -11.22
N ASN A 315 21.77 18.11 -11.57
CA ASN A 315 20.83 19.13 -11.10
C ASN A 315 20.10 19.73 -12.32
N ALA A 316 18.88 19.28 -12.63
CA ALA A 316 18.11 19.82 -13.75
C ALA A 316 16.59 19.65 -13.56
N PRO A 317 15.75 20.66 -13.85
CA PRO A 317 14.29 20.54 -13.70
C PRO A 317 13.67 19.35 -14.42
N VAL A 318 14.23 18.97 -15.58
CA VAL A 318 13.89 17.75 -16.32
C VAL A 318 15.17 16.99 -16.68
N VAL A 319 15.18 15.68 -16.42
CA VAL A 319 16.24 14.75 -16.82
C VAL A 319 15.63 13.65 -17.69
N SER A 320 16.19 13.45 -18.89
CA SER A 320 15.68 12.49 -19.86
C SER A 320 16.80 11.58 -20.35
N ASN A 321 16.75 10.30 -19.99
CA ASN A 321 17.67 9.24 -20.39
C ASN A 321 16.93 8.31 -21.37
N LEU A 322 16.92 8.65 -22.67
CA LEU A 322 16.02 8.07 -23.67
C LEU A 322 16.74 7.25 -24.76
N SER A 323 16.21 6.08 -25.14
CA SER A 323 16.78 5.24 -26.19
C SER A 323 16.72 5.91 -27.56
N ALA A 324 17.83 5.85 -28.28
CA ALA A 324 17.98 6.49 -29.59
C ALA A 324 18.47 5.47 -30.62
N HIS A 325 17.59 5.08 -31.55
CA HIS A 325 17.92 4.19 -32.67
C HIS A 325 18.59 2.87 -32.24
N SER A 326 17.93 2.12 -31.35
CA SER A 326 18.35 0.82 -30.77
C SER A 326 19.62 0.80 -29.90
N SER A 327 20.22 1.95 -29.57
CA SER A 327 21.15 2.03 -28.43
C SER A 327 20.47 2.70 -27.24
N SER A 328 20.39 1.97 -26.12
CA SER A 328 19.94 2.48 -24.84
C SER A 328 21.03 3.31 -24.16
N PRO A 329 20.73 4.51 -23.66
CA PRO A 329 21.70 5.35 -22.97
C PRO A 329 21.98 4.85 -21.56
N THR A 330 23.12 5.28 -21.02
CA THR A 330 23.59 4.88 -19.69
C THR A 330 23.93 6.10 -18.84
N ILE A 331 23.42 6.17 -17.61
CA ILE A 331 23.95 7.03 -16.54
C ILE A 331 24.50 6.08 -15.48
N SER A 332 25.81 6.09 -15.21
CA SER A 332 26.46 5.01 -14.43
C SER A 332 27.57 5.48 -13.49
N ALA A 333 27.49 5.16 -12.20
CA ALA A 333 28.50 5.54 -11.21
C ALA A 333 29.05 4.31 -10.45
N ALA A 334 30.35 4.30 -10.17
CA ALA A 334 30.95 3.28 -9.32
C ALA A 334 30.50 3.40 -7.85
N ASN A 335 30.21 4.62 -7.38
CA ASN A 335 29.63 4.91 -6.06
C ASN A 335 28.14 5.20 -6.20
N ASN A 336 27.70 6.46 -6.13
CA ASN A 336 26.29 6.85 -6.15
C ASN A 336 25.93 7.67 -7.39
N VAL A 337 24.67 7.56 -7.85
CA VAL A 337 24.06 8.49 -8.80
C VAL A 337 23.05 9.35 -8.05
N SER A 338 23.19 10.68 -8.07
CA SER A 338 22.27 11.61 -7.42
C SER A 338 21.64 12.55 -8.45
N ILE A 339 20.31 12.55 -8.55
CA ILE A 339 19.54 13.29 -9.54
C ILE A 339 18.54 14.21 -8.83
N ASN A 340 18.82 15.50 -8.82
CA ASN A 340 17.90 16.54 -8.36
C ASN A 340 17.08 17.05 -9.54
N THR A 341 15.80 16.66 -9.60
CA THR A 341 14.92 16.93 -10.74
C THR A 341 13.44 16.95 -10.35
N LYS A 342 12.61 17.66 -11.11
CA LYS A 342 11.14 17.54 -11.01
C LYS A 342 10.63 16.37 -11.85
N THR A 343 11.25 16.10 -12.99
CA THR A 343 10.78 15.09 -13.95
C THR A 343 11.91 14.23 -14.48
N LEU A 344 11.87 12.93 -14.18
CA LEU A 344 12.81 11.92 -14.67
C LEU A 344 12.13 11.03 -15.73
N ASN A 345 12.61 11.07 -16.97
CA ASN A 345 12.22 10.10 -18.00
C ASN A 345 13.39 9.12 -18.19
N ASN A 346 13.17 7.83 -17.98
CA ASN A 346 14.18 6.79 -18.17
C ASN A 346 13.66 5.64 -19.04
N ASP A 347 14.17 5.59 -20.26
CA ASP A 347 14.01 4.54 -21.28
C ASP A 347 15.42 3.99 -21.61
N GLY A 348 16.23 3.81 -20.57
CA GLY A 348 17.62 3.37 -20.62
C GLY A 348 18.08 2.81 -19.29
N LEU A 349 19.40 2.75 -19.08
CA LEU A 349 20.00 2.28 -17.84
C LEU A 349 20.43 3.47 -16.97
N ILE A 350 20.01 3.47 -15.71
CA ILE A 350 20.64 4.27 -14.64
C ILE A 350 21.19 3.27 -13.60
N SER A 351 22.49 3.34 -13.30
CA SER A 351 23.15 2.33 -12.45
C SER A 351 24.12 2.92 -11.45
N ALA A 352 24.12 2.36 -10.25
CA ALA A 352 25.09 2.57 -9.19
C ALA A 352 25.57 1.21 -8.64
N LEU A 353 26.76 1.15 -8.04
CA LEU A 353 27.07 0.05 -7.11
C LEU A 353 26.58 0.40 -5.70
N GLY A 354 26.69 1.67 -5.30
CA GLY A 354 26.02 2.26 -4.15
C GLY A 354 24.58 2.64 -4.47
N ASN A 355 24.14 3.83 -4.04
CA ASN A 355 22.74 4.25 -4.13
C ASN A 355 22.40 5.01 -5.42
N ILE A 356 21.13 4.96 -5.83
CA ILE A 356 20.55 5.98 -6.72
C ILE A 356 19.60 6.86 -5.90
N ASN A 357 19.90 8.15 -5.84
CA ASN A 357 19.09 9.15 -5.14
C ASN A 357 18.35 9.98 -6.20
N VAL A 358 17.03 10.06 -6.12
CA VAL A 358 16.22 10.94 -6.98
C VAL A 358 15.43 11.88 -6.06
N SER A 359 15.63 13.18 -6.19
CA SER A 359 15.06 14.18 -5.27
C SER A 359 14.41 15.34 -6.01
N SER A 360 13.27 15.81 -5.51
CA SER A 360 12.62 17.06 -5.95
C SER A 360 12.39 18.00 -4.77
N ALA A 361 12.61 19.30 -4.98
CA ALA A 361 12.18 20.34 -4.04
C ALA A 361 10.66 20.63 -4.12
N ASN A 362 9.96 19.98 -5.06
CA ASN A 362 8.52 20.02 -5.28
C ASN A 362 8.01 18.56 -5.38
N GLY A 363 6.85 18.32 -6.00
CA GLY A 363 6.49 16.98 -6.44
C GLY A 363 7.51 16.39 -7.42
N LEU A 364 7.64 15.07 -7.45
CA LEU A 364 8.56 14.31 -8.28
C LEU A 364 7.75 13.41 -9.23
N THR A 365 7.94 13.56 -10.54
CA THR A 365 7.33 12.68 -11.54
C THR A 365 8.40 11.85 -12.23
N MET A 366 8.23 10.54 -12.29
CA MET A 366 9.08 9.63 -13.06
C MET A 366 8.26 8.84 -14.08
N ASN A 367 8.76 8.78 -15.32
CA ASN A 367 8.36 7.78 -16.30
C ASN A 367 9.55 6.84 -16.52
N GLY A 368 9.42 5.58 -16.10
CA GLY A 368 10.43 4.55 -16.22
C GLY A 368 10.15 3.49 -17.28
N ALA A 369 9.05 3.61 -18.02
CA ALA A 369 8.56 2.57 -18.94
C ALA A 369 9.64 2.11 -19.93
N GLY A 370 9.97 0.81 -19.91
CA GLY A 370 11.03 0.19 -20.72
C GLY A 370 12.45 0.39 -20.18
N GLY A 371 12.66 1.33 -19.26
CA GLY A 371 13.94 1.58 -18.60
C GLY A 371 14.24 0.60 -17.46
N THR A 372 15.49 0.69 -16.99
CA THR A 372 15.97 -0.03 -15.79
C THR A 372 16.78 0.91 -14.91
N MET A 373 16.53 0.88 -13.61
CA MET A 373 17.40 1.45 -12.60
C MET A 373 18.00 0.33 -11.74
N GLN A 374 19.29 0.42 -11.39
CA GLN A 374 20.02 -0.67 -10.74
C GLN A 374 21.01 -0.18 -9.66
N ALA A 375 20.80 -0.61 -8.42
CA ALA A 375 21.66 -0.39 -7.25
C ALA A 375 21.87 -1.72 -6.50
N LYS A 376 22.57 -2.68 -7.12
CA LYS A 376 22.65 -4.07 -6.62
C LYS A 376 23.14 -4.19 -5.16
N ASN A 377 24.03 -3.31 -4.74
CA ASN A 377 24.61 -3.32 -3.39
C ASN A 377 24.14 -2.11 -2.55
N GLY A 378 23.03 -1.47 -2.94
CA GLY A 378 22.53 -0.25 -2.30
C GLY A 378 21.03 -0.04 -2.50
N ASN A 379 20.59 1.20 -2.26
CA ASN A 379 19.17 1.57 -2.21
C ASN A 379 18.79 2.53 -3.34
N PHE A 380 17.49 2.58 -3.64
CA PHE A 380 16.89 3.75 -4.28
C PHE A 380 16.24 4.63 -3.23
N ASN A 381 16.46 5.94 -3.33
CA ASN A 381 15.91 6.92 -2.42
C ASN A 381 15.16 7.99 -3.24
N PHE A 382 13.84 7.87 -3.32
CA PHE A 382 12.95 8.84 -3.94
C PHE A 382 12.45 9.81 -2.88
N ASN A 383 12.78 11.09 -3.03
CA ASN A 383 12.49 12.12 -2.03
C ASN A 383 11.77 13.32 -2.66
N SER A 384 10.69 13.78 -2.05
CA SER A 384 10.05 15.06 -2.35
C SER A 384 9.81 15.85 -1.08
N ASN A 385 9.91 17.18 -1.17
CA ASN A 385 9.70 18.05 -0.03
C ASN A 385 8.20 18.32 0.19
N ASN A 386 7.52 17.40 0.89
CA ASN A 386 6.09 17.53 1.27
C ASN A 386 5.15 17.69 0.05
N ALA A 387 5.36 16.85 -0.96
CA ALA A 387 4.64 16.89 -2.24
C ALA A 387 4.64 15.50 -2.90
N ASP A 388 3.75 15.26 -3.86
CA ASP A 388 3.52 13.91 -4.39
C ASP A 388 4.74 13.31 -5.14
N ILE A 389 4.87 11.98 -5.09
CA ILE A 389 5.82 11.19 -5.88
C ILE A 389 5.03 10.30 -6.84
N ASP A 390 5.00 10.65 -8.12
CA ASP A 390 4.34 9.89 -9.18
C ASP A 390 5.37 9.06 -9.96
N ILE A 391 5.18 7.74 -10.11
CA ILE A 391 6.03 6.86 -10.91
C ILE A 391 5.19 6.00 -11.86
N SER A 392 5.56 5.97 -13.14
CA SER A 392 4.98 5.13 -14.19
C SER A 392 6.02 4.21 -14.84
N GLY A 393 6.01 2.95 -14.43
CA GLY A 393 6.79 1.85 -15.00
C GLY A 393 8.27 1.85 -14.64
N GLY A 394 9.00 0.93 -15.24
CA GLY A 394 10.44 0.72 -15.07
C GLY A 394 10.81 -0.40 -14.09
N ASN A 395 11.96 -1.02 -14.36
CA ASN A 395 12.54 -2.06 -13.51
C ASN A 395 13.38 -1.43 -12.39
N LEU A 396 13.04 -1.72 -11.13
CA LEU A 396 13.73 -1.23 -9.94
C LEU A 396 14.53 -2.35 -9.25
N LEU A 397 15.82 -2.44 -9.59
CA LEU A 397 16.72 -3.52 -9.16
C LEU A 397 17.69 -3.06 -8.04
N SER A 398 17.25 -3.07 -6.78
CA SER A 398 18.01 -2.65 -5.59
C SER A 398 17.85 -3.61 -4.39
N GLN A 399 18.50 -3.27 -3.25
CA GLN A 399 18.22 -3.91 -1.94
C GLN A 399 16.99 -3.32 -1.25
N ASN A 400 16.83 -2.00 -1.29
CA ASN A 400 15.65 -1.29 -0.77
C ASN A 400 15.18 -0.23 -1.78
N VAL A 401 13.89 0.09 -1.74
CA VAL A 401 13.27 1.20 -2.46
C VAL A 401 12.56 2.08 -1.44
N ASN A 402 13.13 3.24 -1.17
CA ASN A 402 12.67 4.15 -0.12
C ASN A 402 11.95 5.33 -0.75
N PHE A 403 10.68 5.52 -0.38
CA PHE A 403 9.85 6.65 -0.79
C PHE A 403 9.63 7.60 0.39
N VAL A 404 10.00 8.87 0.24
CA VAL A 404 9.85 9.90 1.27
C VAL A 404 9.14 11.11 0.65
N ALA A 405 7.81 11.15 0.78
CA ALA A 405 6.95 12.21 0.25
C ALA A 405 6.58 13.29 1.28
N GLY A 406 6.87 13.06 2.58
CA GLY A 406 6.47 13.96 3.66
C GLY A 406 4.95 13.96 3.84
N SER A 407 4.30 15.10 3.66
CA SER A 407 2.82 15.17 3.57
C SER A 407 2.23 14.92 2.16
N GLY A 408 3.05 14.56 1.17
CA GLY A 408 2.59 14.18 -0.17
C GLY A 408 2.22 12.69 -0.28
N ASN A 409 1.50 12.33 -1.33
CA ASN A 409 1.15 10.94 -1.64
C ASN A 409 2.21 10.26 -2.52
N ILE A 410 2.26 8.93 -2.50
CA ILE A 410 3.17 8.13 -3.33
C ILE A 410 2.31 7.32 -4.31
N ASN A 411 2.34 7.68 -5.60
CA ASN A 411 1.55 7.07 -6.66
C ASN A 411 2.47 6.29 -7.60
N ALA A 412 2.74 5.01 -7.32
CA ALA A 412 3.72 4.23 -8.08
C ALA A 412 3.10 3.05 -8.83
N TYR A 413 3.39 2.94 -10.12
CA TYR A 413 3.30 1.70 -10.89
C TYR A 413 4.73 1.27 -11.26
N LEU A 414 5.12 0.03 -10.94
CA LEU A 414 6.47 -0.49 -11.12
C LEU A 414 6.44 -1.77 -11.95
N ASP A 415 7.24 -1.86 -13.01
CA ASP A 415 7.23 -3.05 -13.89
C ASP A 415 7.78 -4.29 -13.15
N ASN A 416 8.79 -4.09 -12.29
CA ASN A 416 9.43 -5.11 -11.48
C ASN A 416 10.19 -4.43 -10.31
N VAL A 417 10.10 -4.95 -9.09
CA VAL A 417 10.88 -4.47 -7.94
C VAL A 417 11.56 -5.63 -7.20
N THR A 418 12.89 -5.55 -6.98
CA THR A 418 13.62 -6.57 -6.20
C THR A 418 13.95 -6.12 -4.78
N GLY A 419 13.86 -4.82 -4.50
CA GLY A 419 14.18 -4.24 -3.21
C GLY A 419 12.99 -4.19 -2.27
N VAL A 420 13.27 -4.20 -0.97
CA VAL A 420 12.25 -3.98 0.08
C VAL A 420 11.72 -2.55 -0.02
N ILE A 421 10.41 -2.37 -0.21
CA ILE A 421 9.76 -1.06 -0.32
C ILE A 421 9.48 -0.49 1.07
N ASN A 422 10.08 0.65 1.40
CA ASN A 422 9.77 1.44 2.59
C ASN A 422 9.12 2.76 2.16
N SER A 423 8.07 3.21 2.85
CA SER A 423 7.37 4.45 2.51
C SER A 423 7.05 5.35 3.71
N VAL A 424 7.24 6.66 3.52
CA VAL A 424 6.86 7.73 4.45
C VAL A 424 6.15 8.81 3.64
N GLY A 425 4.88 9.07 3.95
CA GLY A 425 4.01 9.90 3.12
C GLY A 425 2.63 10.12 3.74
N ASN A 426 1.74 10.75 2.98
CA ASN A 426 0.30 10.71 3.26
C ASN A 426 -0.28 9.36 2.83
N GLY A 427 -0.80 9.23 1.60
CA GLY A 427 -1.14 7.93 1.01
C GLY A 427 0.07 7.26 0.34
N ALA A 428 0.01 5.94 0.20
CA ALA A 428 0.86 5.21 -0.74
C ALA A 428 0.00 4.23 -1.55
N HIS A 429 -0.02 4.44 -2.86
CA HIS A 429 -0.78 3.67 -3.84
C HIS A 429 0.25 3.02 -4.78
N ILE A 430 0.80 1.90 -4.33
CA ILE A 430 1.94 1.22 -4.95
C ILE A 430 1.47 -0.08 -5.59
N LEU A 431 1.57 -0.12 -6.92
CA LEU A 431 1.28 -1.25 -7.77
C LEU A 431 2.56 -1.79 -8.40
N THR A 432 2.68 -3.11 -8.49
CA THR A 432 3.77 -3.77 -9.23
C THR A 432 3.29 -4.95 -10.07
N SER A 433 4.03 -5.24 -11.15
CA SER A 433 3.94 -6.49 -11.91
C SER A 433 5.16 -7.40 -11.69
N SER A 434 5.57 -7.55 -10.44
CA SER A 434 6.70 -8.41 -10.03
C SER A 434 6.24 -9.86 -9.83
N ASP A 435 7.19 -10.79 -9.70
CA ASP A 435 6.88 -12.11 -9.12
C ASP A 435 6.54 -12.00 -7.62
N VAL A 436 7.14 -11.01 -6.93
CA VAL A 436 7.04 -10.79 -5.48
C VAL A 436 7.28 -9.32 -5.13
N MET A 437 6.24 -8.55 -4.81
CA MET A 437 6.41 -7.27 -4.11
C MET A 437 6.77 -7.53 -2.64
N THR A 438 7.88 -6.96 -2.14
CA THR A 438 8.24 -7.04 -0.72
C THR A 438 8.12 -5.67 -0.05
N LEU A 439 7.21 -5.55 0.91
CA LEU A 439 7.04 -4.36 1.74
C LEU A 439 7.92 -4.46 2.99
N GLY A 440 8.59 -3.35 3.29
CA GLY A 440 9.32 -3.07 4.52
C GLY A 440 8.50 -2.22 5.48
N THR A 441 9.16 -1.35 6.24
CA THR A 441 8.47 -0.44 7.16
C THR A 441 7.75 0.66 6.39
N ASN A 442 6.43 0.79 6.62
CA ASN A 442 5.59 1.81 6.02
C ASN A 442 4.94 2.67 7.11
N GLN A 443 5.03 3.99 6.97
CA GLN A 443 4.54 4.99 7.93
C GLN A 443 3.73 6.06 7.19
N LEU A 444 2.42 5.90 7.14
CA LEU A 444 1.56 6.64 6.21
C LEU A 444 0.41 7.33 6.95
N SER A 445 0.16 8.61 6.65
CA SER A 445 -0.91 9.37 7.31
C SER A 445 -2.28 9.28 6.64
N GLY A 446 -2.38 8.65 5.46
CA GLY A 446 -3.62 8.47 4.70
C GLY A 446 -4.02 7.01 4.49
N ASP A 447 -4.93 6.75 3.54
CA ASP A 447 -5.46 5.43 3.13
C ASP A 447 -4.54 4.72 2.08
N PRO A 448 -3.63 3.77 2.39
CA PRO A 448 -2.79 3.14 1.37
C PRO A 448 -3.43 1.97 0.60
N THR A 449 -3.01 1.81 -0.66
CA THR A 449 -3.28 0.64 -1.51
C THR A 449 -1.96 0.01 -1.94
N PHE A 450 -1.68 -1.21 -1.48
CA PHE A 450 -0.57 -2.03 -1.94
C PHE A 450 -1.11 -3.16 -2.81
N ALA A 451 -0.66 -3.28 -4.06
CA ALA A 451 -1.13 -4.34 -4.94
C ALA A 451 -0.03 -4.94 -5.83
N ASP A 452 -0.03 -6.27 -5.96
CA ASP A 452 0.75 -6.97 -6.97
C ASP A 452 -0.18 -7.67 -7.96
N ILE A 453 -0.03 -7.36 -9.24
CA ILE A 453 -0.93 -7.81 -10.30
C ILE A 453 -0.54 -9.16 -10.91
N SER A 454 0.62 -9.70 -10.54
CA SER A 454 1.16 -10.97 -11.06
C SER A 454 1.63 -11.93 -9.98
N GLY A 455 2.03 -11.43 -8.81
CA GLY A 455 2.81 -12.15 -7.83
C GLY A 455 2.30 -12.09 -6.39
N ASP A 456 3.23 -12.38 -5.47
CA ASP A 456 3.02 -12.36 -4.02
C ASP A 456 3.28 -10.97 -3.42
N ILE A 457 2.58 -10.66 -2.32
CA ILE A 457 2.98 -9.60 -1.38
C ILE A 457 3.66 -10.25 -0.18
N ASN A 458 4.94 -9.95 0.03
CA ASN A 458 5.62 -10.23 1.28
C ASN A 458 5.55 -9.01 2.21
N LEU A 459 5.26 -9.23 3.49
CA LEU A 459 5.39 -8.24 4.55
C LEU A 459 6.66 -8.48 5.36
N GLN A 460 7.41 -7.42 5.64
CA GLN A 460 8.55 -7.38 6.55
C GLN A 460 8.49 -6.07 7.34
N GLY A 461 8.66 -6.11 8.66
CA GLY A 461 8.57 -4.91 9.49
C GLY A 461 7.15 -4.33 9.60
N GLN A 462 7.07 -3.14 10.21
CA GLN A 462 5.81 -2.57 10.71
C GLN A 462 5.03 -1.79 9.64
N GLN A 463 3.72 -1.99 9.62
CA GLN A 463 2.77 -1.39 8.69
C GLN A 463 1.86 -0.43 9.47
N ASN A 464 2.27 0.83 9.60
CA ASN A 464 1.66 1.80 10.51
C ASN A 464 0.92 2.89 9.72
N PHE A 465 -0.39 2.97 9.92
CA PHE A 465 -1.32 3.76 9.11
C PHE A 465 -2.18 4.69 9.98
N ASN A 466 -2.50 5.89 9.47
CA ASN A 466 -3.49 6.78 10.11
C ASN A 466 -4.82 6.87 9.35
N GLU A 467 -5.02 6.13 8.25
CA GLU A 467 -6.35 5.80 7.71
C GLU A 467 -6.41 4.29 7.37
N SER A 468 -7.27 3.85 6.44
CA SER A 468 -7.52 2.43 6.10
C SER A 468 -6.53 1.88 5.08
N ALA A 469 -6.10 0.62 5.24
CA ALA A 469 -5.12 -0.01 4.37
C ALA A 469 -5.69 -1.20 3.56
N ALA A 470 -5.33 -1.27 2.29
CA ALA A 470 -5.70 -2.36 1.38
C ALA A 470 -4.47 -3.08 0.80
N PHE A 471 -4.48 -4.41 0.84
CA PHE A 471 -3.46 -5.30 0.26
C PHE A 471 -4.13 -6.25 -0.74
N LEU A 472 -3.72 -6.20 -2.01
CA LEU A 472 -4.31 -6.98 -3.11
C LEU A 472 -3.22 -7.81 -3.81
N ALA A 473 -3.20 -9.12 -3.61
CA ALA A 473 -2.22 -10.01 -4.27
C ALA A 473 -2.90 -10.92 -5.31
N ALA A 474 -2.32 -10.98 -6.51
CA ALA A 474 -2.66 -12.00 -7.49
C ALA A 474 -2.29 -13.42 -7.01
N GLY A 475 -1.20 -13.53 -6.23
CA GLY A 475 -0.81 -14.70 -5.46
C GLY A 475 -1.13 -14.57 -3.96
N ASN A 476 -0.12 -14.69 -3.10
CA ASN A 476 -0.23 -14.77 -1.65
C ASN A 476 0.06 -13.43 -0.95
N ILE A 477 -0.39 -13.27 0.30
CA ILE A 477 0.01 -12.19 1.23
C ILE A 477 0.64 -12.87 2.45
N LYS A 478 1.96 -12.74 2.67
CA LYS A 478 2.68 -13.59 3.64
C LYS A 478 3.93 -12.97 4.26
N ILE A 479 4.47 -13.62 5.29
CA ILE A 479 5.74 -13.25 5.93
C ILE A 479 6.83 -14.28 5.57
N ASN A 480 7.64 -13.96 4.56
CA ASN A 480 8.67 -14.88 4.02
C ASN A 480 9.97 -14.94 4.85
N THR A 481 10.21 -13.98 5.75
CA THR A 481 11.45 -13.86 6.53
C THR A 481 11.15 -13.54 7.99
N SER A 482 11.99 -14.03 8.91
CA SER A 482 11.84 -13.81 10.36
C SER A 482 11.80 -12.32 10.69
N SER A 483 10.62 -11.78 11.00
CA SER A 483 10.44 -10.33 11.13
C SER A 483 9.28 -9.94 12.06
N ASP A 484 9.40 -8.75 12.67
CA ASP A 484 8.39 -8.12 13.51
C ASP A 484 7.35 -7.43 12.62
N VAL A 485 6.28 -8.15 12.28
CA VAL A 485 5.20 -7.64 11.42
C VAL A 485 3.94 -7.44 12.25
N SER A 486 3.66 -6.17 12.53
CA SER A 486 2.39 -5.66 13.03
C SER A 486 1.76 -4.73 12.00
N LEU A 487 0.45 -4.82 11.81
CA LEU A 487 -0.34 -3.88 11.03
C LEU A 487 -1.25 -3.08 11.98
N SER A 488 -1.06 -1.77 12.04
CA SER A 488 -1.71 -0.91 13.03
C SER A 488 -2.34 0.31 12.36
N SER A 489 -3.61 0.60 12.69
CA SER A 489 -4.24 1.89 12.37
C SER A 489 -4.00 2.95 13.48
N ASN A 490 -2.83 2.91 14.15
CA ASN A 490 -2.36 3.85 15.16
C ASN A 490 -3.42 4.28 16.22
N SER A 491 -4.17 3.31 16.74
CA SER A 491 -5.27 3.49 17.70
C SER A 491 -6.41 4.42 17.24
N LYS A 492 -6.68 4.50 15.94
CA LYS A 492 -7.75 5.32 15.34
C LYS A 492 -8.94 4.53 14.77
N GLY A 493 -8.87 3.20 14.73
CA GLY A 493 -9.98 2.36 14.25
C GLY A 493 -10.30 2.47 12.77
N TYR A 494 -9.29 2.48 11.91
CA TYR A 494 -9.48 2.37 10.47
C TYR A 494 -9.40 0.91 10.00
N ASN A 495 -9.78 0.67 8.75
CA ASN A 495 -9.98 -0.69 8.25
C ASN A 495 -8.67 -1.30 7.72
N ILE A 496 -8.52 -2.62 7.83
CA ILE A 496 -7.44 -3.38 7.18
C ILE A 496 -8.06 -4.46 6.30
N ILE A 497 -7.77 -4.41 5.00
CA ILE A 497 -8.36 -5.29 3.98
C ILE A 497 -7.22 -6.05 3.28
N MET A 498 -7.28 -7.38 3.27
CA MET A 498 -6.31 -8.26 2.59
C MET A 498 -7.05 -9.24 1.68
N LEU A 499 -6.73 -9.22 0.39
CA LEU A 499 -7.42 -9.97 -0.65
C LEU A 499 -6.38 -10.71 -1.50
N ALA A 500 -6.38 -12.05 -1.45
CA ALA A 500 -5.33 -12.89 -2.02
C ALA A 500 -5.85 -13.93 -3.03
N GLY A 501 -5.11 -14.12 -4.12
CA GLY A 501 -5.29 -15.21 -5.09
C GLY A 501 -6.26 -14.93 -6.24
N GLY A 502 -6.93 -13.78 -6.25
CA GLY A 502 -7.85 -13.33 -7.29
C GLY A 502 -7.16 -12.50 -8.38
N THR A 503 -7.85 -12.24 -9.49
CA THR A 503 -7.26 -11.45 -10.59
C THR A 503 -7.27 -9.96 -10.26
N VAL A 504 -6.10 -9.37 -10.00
CA VAL A 504 -5.96 -7.92 -9.79
C VAL A 504 -5.83 -7.20 -11.14
N THR A 505 -6.50 -6.06 -11.29
CA THR A 505 -6.56 -5.26 -12.51
C THR A 505 -6.61 -3.77 -12.19
N THR A 506 -6.10 -2.93 -13.08
CA THR A 506 -6.33 -1.47 -13.06
C THR A 506 -7.35 -1.06 -14.10
N ASN A 507 -8.29 -0.20 -13.71
CA ASN A 507 -9.33 0.28 -14.60
C ASN A 507 -8.94 1.64 -15.20
N GLY A 508 -8.84 1.69 -16.54
CA GLY A 508 -8.72 2.93 -17.29
C GLY A 508 -7.43 3.13 -18.09
N ASP A 509 -6.60 2.11 -18.30
CA ASP A 509 -5.51 2.13 -19.29
C ASP A 509 -5.32 0.75 -19.96
N PRO A 510 -5.66 0.58 -21.25
CA PRO A 510 -5.47 -0.70 -21.95
C PRO A 510 -4.00 -0.99 -22.30
N THR A 511 -3.07 -0.08 -22.02
CA THR A 511 -1.62 -0.29 -22.13
C THR A 511 -0.96 -0.62 -20.78
N GLY A 512 -1.65 -0.39 -19.66
CA GLY A 512 -1.26 -0.88 -18.33
C GLY A 512 -0.16 -0.11 -17.60
N VAL A 513 0.33 1.03 -18.10
CA VAL A 513 1.60 1.65 -17.63
C VAL A 513 1.41 2.89 -16.72
N ASN A 514 0.26 3.06 -16.09
CA ASN A 514 -0.01 4.21 -15.21
C ASN A 514 -0.23 3.77 -13.75
N PRO A 515 0.21 4.57 -12.74
CA PRO A 515 -0.21 4.41 -11.35
C PRO A 515 -1.73 4.60 -11.23
N ILE A 516 -2.29 4.38 -10.02
CA ILE A 516 -3.68 4.75 -9.72
C ILE A 516 -3.81 6.28 -9.64
N ALA A 517 -3.64 6.96 -10.77
CA ALA A 517 -3.82 8.40 -10.89
C ALA A 517 -5.26 8.81 -10.56
N ALA A 518 -5.48 10.08 -10.18
CA ALA A 518 -6.79 10.60 -9.77
C ALA A 518 -7.96 10.12 -10.66
N GLY A 519 -8.87 9.33 -10.08
CA GLY A 519 -10.05 8.77 -10.79
C GLY A 519 -9.81 7.45 -11.55
N LYS A 520 -8.63 6.83 -11.42
CA LYS A 520 -8.41 5.41 -11.73
C LYS A 520 -8.79 4.54 -10.53
N THR A 521 -8.91 3.23 -10.74
CA THR A 521 -9.13 2.26 -9.66
C THR A 521 -8.29 1.00 -9.82
N ALA A 522 -7.91 0.38 -8.70
CA ALA A 522 -7.48 -1.02 -8.63
C ALA A 522 -8.68 -1.89 -8.28
N THR A 523 -8.80 -3.06 -8.92
CA THR A 523 -9.91 -4.00 -8.73
C THR A 523 -9.37 -5.42 -8.65
N ILE A 524 -9.70 -6.16 -7.59
CA ILE A 524 -9.51 -7.62 -7.54
C ILE A 524 -10.85 -8.32 -7.84
N ASP A 525 -10.79 -9.36 -8.68
CA ASP A 525 -11.92 -10.20 -9.09
C ASP A 525 -11.66 -11.65 -8.71
N PHE A 526 -12.46 -12.22 -7.81
CA PHE A 526 -12.36 -13.62 -7.42
C PHE A 526 -13.04 -14.60 -8.39
N LYS A 527 -13.62 -14.13 -9.50
CA LYS A 527 -14.12 -15.01 -10.57
C LYS A 527 -13.01 -15.81 -11.26
N THR A 528 -11.79 -15.30 -11.28
CA THR A 528 -10.60 -15.94 -11.85
C THR A 528 -9.38 -15.65 -10.98
N GLY A 529 -8.40 -16.55 -10.95
CA GLY A 529 -7.16 -16.31 -10.21
C GLY A 529 -6.28 -17.55 -10.10
N ALA A 530 -5.07 -17.39 -9.60
CA ALA A 530 -4.15 -18.49 -9.34
C ALA A 530 -4.51 -19.29 -8.07
N GLY A 531 -5.30 -18.70 -7.18
CA GLY A 531 -5.42 -19.12 -5.79
C GLY A 531 -4.28 -18.51 -4.95
N GLY A 532 -4.56 -18.23 -3.68
CA GLY A 532 -3.63 -17.48 -2.82
C GLY A 532 -3.89 -17.71 -1.34
N ILE A 533 -2.86 -17.45 -0.53
CA ILE A 533 -2.84 -17.64 0.92
C ILE A 533 -2.64 -16.29 1.60
N ILE A 534 -3.31 -16.07 2.73
CA ILE A 534 -2.95 -15.04 3.71
C ILE A 534 -2.25 -15.75 4.87
N ASP A 535 -0.95 -15.53 5.09
CA ASP A 535 -0.21 -16.13 6.22
C ASP A 535 0.68 -15.12 6.94
N LEU A 536 0.17 -14.63 8.07
CA LEU A 536 0.86 -13.75 9.00
C LEU A 536 1.38 -14.51 10.24
N THR A 537 1.35 -15.85 10.23
CA THR A 537 1.83 -16.72 11.31
C THR A 537 3.25 -17.23 11.06
N THR A 538 3.53 -17.74 9.87
CA THR A 538 4.86 -18.29 9.54
C THR A 538 5.90 -17.15 9.56
N ASN A 539 7.03 -17.38 10.23
CA ASN A 539 8.12 -16.41 10.42
C ASN A 539 7.79 -15.09 11.15
N ASN A 540 6.55 -14.86 11.64
CA ASN A 540 6.26 -13.64 12.39
C ASN A 540 6.86 -13.71 13.80
N THR A 541 7.69 -12.74 14.16
CA THR A 541 8.28 -12.62 15.51
C THR A 541 7.55 -11.62 16.41
N HIS A 542 6.46 -11.00 15.92
CA HIS A 542 5.68 -10.04 16.70
C HIS A 542 4.99 -10.72 17.90
N SER A 543 5.22 -10.21 19.11
CA SER A 543 4.71 -10.79 20.35
C SER A 543 3.35 -10.24 20.83
N GLY A 544 2.76 -9.30 20.07
CA GLY A 544 1.51 -8.61 20.42
C GLY A 544 0.35 -8.89 19.45
N THR A 545 -0.45 -7.86 19.17
CA THR A 545 -1.54 -7.92 18.19
C THR A 545 -0.99 -7.74 16.77
N VAL A 546 -1.09 -8.77 15.92
CA VAL A 546 -0.56 -8.71 14.54
C VAL A 546 -1.41 -7.82 13.64
N ILE A 547 -2.73 -7.79 13.80
CA ILE A 547 -3.63 -6.81 13.15
C ILE A 547 -4.40 -6.02 14.21
N ASP A 548 -4.04 -4.75 14.40
CA ASP A 548 -4.66 -3.85 15.38
C ASP A 548 -5.40 -2.69 14.71
N THR A 549 -6.72 -2.83 14.62
CA THR A 549 -7.67 -1.78 14.22
C THR A 549 -8.47 -1.27 15.43
N SER A 550 -7.91 -1.33 16.65
CA SER A 550 -8.56 -0.77 17.83
C SER A 550 -8.55 0.77 17.85
N ASN A 551 -9.39 1.36 18.70
CA ASN A 551 -9.45 2.81 18.88
C ASN A 551 -9.64 3.22 20.34
N ASN A 552 -8.62 3.86 20.90
CA ASN A 552 -8.59 4.33 22.29
C ASN A 552 -9.43 5.60 22.55
N SER A 553 -10.07 6.16 21.51
CA SER A 553 -10.83 7.43 21.57
C SER A 553 -12.17 7.44 20.81
N GLY A 554 -12.54 6.37 20.11
CA GLY A 554 -13.71 6.30 19.25
C GLY A 554 -14.06 4.86 18.84
N ALA A 555 -14.66 4.70 17.66
CA ALA A 555 -15.05 3.39 17.13
C ALA A 555 -13.83 2.59 16.60
N GLY A 556 -13.85 1.28 16.75
CA GLY A 556 -12.85 0.36 16.18
C GLY A 556 -13.10 0.06 14.69
N GLY A 557 -12.04 -0.26 13.96
CA GLY A 557 -12.05 -0.46 12.51
C GLY A 557 -12.23 -1.93 12.10
N ASN A 558 -12.65 -2.16 10.86
CA ASN A 558 -12.98 -3.50 10.37
C ASN A 558 -11.75 -4.21 9.78
N VAL A 559 -11.66 -5.53 9.99
CA VAL A 559 -10.67 -6.39 9.34
C VAL A 559 -11.36 -7.33 8.38
N ILE A 560 -10.97 -7.31 7.10
CA ILE A 560 -11.54 -8.16 6.03
C ILE A 560 -10.40 -8.93 5.37
N LEU A 561 -10.41 -10.25 5.50
CA LEU A 561 -9.42 -11.16 4.93
C LEU A 561 -10.13 -12.13 3.99
N GLU A 562 -9.81 -12.13 2.70
CA GLU A 562 -10.37 -13.09 1.73
C GLU A 562 -9.27 -13.77 0.91
N ALA A 563 -9.30 -15.10 0.86
CA ALA A 563 -8.31 -15.93 0.17
C ALA A 563 -9.01 -16.91 -0.77
N LEU A 564 -8.78 -16.78 -2.08
CA LEU A 564 -9.33 -17.68 -3.10
C LEU A 564 -8.54 -18.99 -3.15
N ALA A 565 -9.22 -20.13 -3.30
CA ALA A 565 -8.57 -21.38 -3.72
C ALA A 565 -8.80 -21.63 -5.21
N ASN A 566 -7.78 -22.18 -5.87
CA ASN A 566 -7.88 -22.73 -7.22
C ASN A 566 -7.65 -24.25 -7.16
N GLY A 567 -8.75 -25.01 -7.09
CA GLY A 567 -8.71 -26.45 -6.84
C GLY A 567 -8.12 -26.76 -5.47
N ALA A 568 -6.92 -27.31 -5.44
CA ALA A 568 -6.18 -27.65 -4.21
C ALA A 568 -5.12 -26.60 -3.80
N VAL A 569 -4.97 -25.51 -4.57
CA VAL A 569 -3.97 -24.46 -4.32
C VAL A 569 -4.62 -23.27 -3.62
N GLY A 570 -4.03 -22.85 -2.49
CA GLY A 570 -4.41 -21.64 -1.77
C GLY A 570 -5.71 -21.73 -0.96
N GLY A 571 -6.33 -20.58 -0.76
CA GLY A 571 -7.57 -20.36 -0.02
C GLY A 571 -7.44 -20.45 1.50
N THR A 572 -6.24 -20.34 2.07
CA THR A 572 -6.03 -20.44 3.53
C THR A 572 -5.74 -19.07 4.15
N ILE A 573 -6.23 -18.83 5.37
CA ILE A 573 -6.05 -17.60 6.14
C ILE A 573 -5.49 -17.94 7.52
N ASN A 574 -4.22 -17.63 7.76
CA ASN A 574 -3.52 -17.84 9.02
C ASN A 574 -3.08 -16.49 9.60
N VAL A 575 -3.63 -16.07 10.76
CA VAL A 575 -3.26 -14.80 11.42
C VAL A 575 -3.13 -15.01 12.94
N PRO A 576 -2.01 -14.68 13.61
CA PRO A 576 -1.84 -14.99 15.03
C PRO A 576 -2.90 -14.35 15.93
N SER A 577 -3.13 -13.04 15.77
CA SER A 577 -3.92 -12.22 16.68
C SER A 577 -4.51 -11.00 15.98
N ILE A 578 -5.77 -10.67 16.29
CA ILE A 578 -6.50 -9.51 15.75
C ILE A 578 -7.20 -8.76 16.89
N ALA A 579 -7.12 -7.43 16.89
CA ALA A 579 -7.92 -6.57 17.77
C ALA A 579 -8.67 -5.50 16.97
N THR A 580 -9.96 -5.31 17.26
CA THR A 580 -10.86 -4.38 16.54
C THR A 580 -11.74 -3.54 17.49
N GLY A 581 -11.40 -3.52 18.78
CA GLY A 581 -12.22 -2.86 19.80
C GLY A 581 -12.22 -1.33 19.70
N GLY A 582 -13.40 -0.72 19.86
CA GLY A 582 -13.51 0.74 20.07
C GLY A 582 -13.14 1.14 21.51
N SER A 583 -13.72 2.23 22.00
CA SER A 583 -13.57 2.66 23.40
C SER A 583 -14.79 3.42 23.92
N GLY A 584 -14.95 3.44 25.24
CA GLY A 584 -16.07 4.11 25.91
C GLY A 584 -17.41 3.62 25.38
N SER A 585 -18.32 4.53 25.04
CA SER A 585 -19.63 4.22 24.45
C SER A 585 -19.61 4.00 22.93
N SER A 586 -18.43 3.91 22.30
CA SER A 586 -18.30 3.76 20.85
C SER A 586 -18.48 2.31 20.36
N SER A 587 -18.63 2.18 19.05
CA SER A 587 -18.74 0.93 18.32
C SER A 587 -17.45 0.11 18.29
N ASN A 588 -17.58 -1.22 18.27
CA ASN A 588 -16.51 -2.16 17.94
C ASN A 588 -16.49 -2.44 16.43
N GLY A 589 -15.30 -2.65 15.86
CA GLY A 589 -15.11 -3.01 14.46
C GLY A 589 -15.32 -4.50 14.22
N SER A 590 -15.71 -4.88 12.99
CA SER A 590 -15.93 -6.28 12.59
C SER A 590 -14.65 -7.02 12.20
N VAL A 591 -14.69 -8.35 12.24
CA VAL A 591 -13.68 -9.24 11.64
C VAL A 591 -14.40 -10.19 10.69
N THR A 592 -13.97 -10.25 9.44
CA THR A 592 -14.49 -11.21 8.45
C THR A 592 -13.34 -11.93 7.77
N MET A 593 -13.39 -13.26 7.79
CA MET A 593 -12.45 -14.16 7.12
C MET A 593 -13.22 -15.07 6.16
N ILE A 594 -12.90 -15.03 4.87
CA ILE A 594 -13.49 -15.91 3.84
C ILE A 594 -12.38 -16.70 3.14
N ALA A 595 -12.34 -18.00 3.41
CA ALA A 595 -11.27 -18.90 2.98
C ALA A 595 -11.80 -19.96 2.00
N GLY A 596 -11.15 -20.14 0.85
CA GLY A 596 -11.54 -21.10 -0.17
C GLY A 596 -11.05 -22.55 0.03
N SER A 597 -10.25 -22.87 1.05
CA SER A 597 -9.49 -24.12 1.05
C SER A 597 -10.21 -25.37 1.57
N ALA A 598 -9.80 -26.52 1.05
CA ALA A 598 -10.17 -27.86 1.52
C ALA A 598 -9.18 -28.45 2.56
N THR A 599 -8.20 -27.67 3.03
CA THR A 599 -7.26 -28.08 4.08
C THR A 599 -7.91 -28.13 5.46
N GLN A 600 -7.40 -28.95 6.39
CA GLN A 600 -7.91 -29.05 7.76
C GLN A 600 -7.89 -27.70 8.52
N ASN A 601 -6.94 -26.81 8.22
CA ASN A 601 -6.88 -25.45 8.75
C ASN A 601 -6.97 -24.45 7.60
N ALA A 602 -8.17 -24.25 7.05
CA ALA A 602 -8.42 -23.23 6.03
C ALA A 602 -8.55 -21.83 6.64
N ILE A 603 -9.02 -21.73 7.88
CA ILE A 603 -8.92 -20.51 8.71
C ILE A 603 -8.21 -20.88 10.01
N GLN A 604 -7.16 -20.16 10.40
CA GLN A 604 -6.46 -20.32 11.67
C GLN A 604 -6.14 -18.98 12.34
N THR A 605 -6.53 -18.83 13.62
CA THR A 605 -6.12 -17.69 14.45
C THR A 605 -6.11 -18.03 15.93
N THR A 606 -5.27 -17.37 16.73
CA THR A 606 -5.12 -17.66 18.17
C THR A 606 -5.99 -16.73 19.03
N LEU A 607 -6.23 -15.49 18.60
CA LEU A 607 -7.00 -14.51 19.35
C LEU A 607 -7.72 -13.51 18.45
N VAL A 608 -9.02 -13.33 18.66
CA VAL A 608 -9.80 -12.22 18.09
C VAL A 608 -10.46 -11.43 19.22
N ASN A 609 -9.97 -10.21 19.48
CA ASN A 609 -10.47 -9.33 20.53
C ASN A 609 -11.10 -8.05 19.94
N MET A 610 -12.40 -8.08 19.74
CA MET A 610 -13.19 -6.93 19.30
C MET A 610 -13.66 -6.07 20.48
N SER A 611 -13.24 -6.35 21.72
CA SER A 611 -13.98 -5.92 22.92
C SER A 611 -13.40 -4.68 23.60
N GLY A 612 -13.57 -3.50 23.01
CA GLY A 612 -13.08 -2.24 23.60
C GLY A 612 -14.18 -1.23 23.92
N GLY A 613 -15.06 -0.97 22.95
CA GLY A 613 -16.22 -0.10 23.06
C GLY A 613 -17.44 -0.83 23.62
N SER A 614 -18.38 -0.06 24.15
CA SER A 614 -19.58 -0.59 24.82
C SER A 614 -20.80 -0.69 23.90
N ALA A 615 -20.78 -0.10 22.69
CA ALA A 615 -21.92 -0.19 21.77
C ALA A 615 -21.88 -1.50 20.96
N PRO A 616 -22.94 -2.33 20.97
CA PRO A 616 -22.98 -3.59 20.23
C PRO A 616 -23.00 -3.32 18.71
N SER A 617 -21.91 -3.69 18.03
CA SER A 617 -21.67 -3.36 16.62
C SER A 617 -20.58 -4.25 16.01
N GLY A 618 -20.61 -4.41 14.68
CA GLY A 618 -19.77 -5.37 13.98
C GLY A 618 -20.23 -6.83 14.15
N ALA A 619 -19.38 -7.75 13.73
CA ALA A 619 -19.51 -9.20 13.91
C ALA A 619 -18.13 -9.87 13.73
N ALA A 620 -17.96 -11.07 14.27
CA ALA A 620 -16.87 -11.98 13.90
C ALA A 620 -17.43 -13.04 12.95
N ASN A 621 -16.95 -13.09 11.71
CA ASN A 621 -17.39 -14.03 10.68
C ASN A 621 -16.21 -14.88 10.19
N PHE A 622 -16.24 -16.19 10.43
CA PHE A 622 -15.24 -17.15 9.97
C PHE A 622 -15.91 -18.14 9.03
N LEU A 623 -15.73 -17.96 7.72
CA LEU A 623 -16.49 -18.64 6.68
C LEU A 623 -15.54 -19.39 5.75
N ASN A 624 -15.50 -20.71 5.84
CA ASN A 624 -14.75 -21.51 4.87
C ASN A 624 -15.62 -21.76 3.64
N ALA A 625 -15.54 -20.83 2.68
CA ALA A 625 -16.27 -20.77 1.42
C ALA A 625 -15.41 -20.06 0.37
N GLN A 626 -15.58 -20.38 -0.91
CA GLN A 626 -14.91 -19.58 -1.96
C GLN A 626 -15.36 -18.11 -1.88
N PRO A 627 -14.46 -17.13 -1.80
CA PRO A 627 -14.83 -15.73 -2.02
C PRO A 627 -15.25 -15.54 -3.47
N THR A 628 -16.23 -14.67 -3.72
CA THR A 628 -16.78 -14.42 -5.06
C THR A 628 -17.10 -12.95 -5.28
N GLY A 629 -17.04 -12.48 -6.52
CA GLY A 629 -17.29 -11.08 -6.86
C GLY A 629 -16.01 -10.24 -6.88
N LYS A 630 -16.18 -8.92 -6.74
CA LYS A 630 -15.10 -7.92 -6.90
C LYS A 630 -15.06 -6.91 -5.76
N ALA A 631 -13.85 -6.46 -5.43
CA ALA A 631 -13.57 -5.29 -4.60
C ALA A 631 -12.82 -4.24 -5.42
N THR A 632 -13.18 -2.97 -5.28
CA THR A 632 -12.61 -1.84 -6.04
C THR A 632 -12.17 -0.71 -5.12
N PHE A 633 -10.94 -0.23 -5.31
CA PHE A 633 -10.30 0.86 -4.57
C PHE A 633 -9.85 1.96 -5.54
N ASP A 634 -9.94 3.23 -5.16
CA ASP A 634 -9.51 4.36 -6.01
C ASP A 634 -8.06 4.82 -5.76
N SER A 635 -7.71 5.91 -6.43
CA SER A 635 -6.47 6.69 -6.31
C SER A 635 -6.20 7.29 -4.93
N PHE A 636 -7.14 7.15 -3.99
CA PHE A 636 -7.03 7.60 -2.60
C PHE A 636 -7.27 6.43 -1.64
N GLY A 637 -7.10 5.18 -2.10
CA GLY A 637 -7.34 3.97 -1.29
C GLY A 637 -8.79 3.72 -0.88
N ASN A 638 -9.71 4.60 -1.26
CA ASN A 638 -11.09 4.58 -0.80
C ASN A 638 -11.87 3.46 -1.48
N PHE A 639 -12.72 2.78 -0.71
CA PHE A 639 -13.40 1.55 -1.12
C PHE A 639 -14.64 1.84 -1.99
N VAL A 640 -14.40 2.15 -3.27
CA VAL A 640 -15.40 2.64 -4.25
C VAL A 640 -16.60 1.72 -4.40
N SER A 641 -16.37 0.40 -4.49
CA SER A 641 -17.47 -0.55 -4.60
C SER A 641 -17.08 -1.93 -4.10
N ASN A 642 -18.05 -2.55 -3.41
CA ASN A 642 -17.96 -3.91 -2.92
C ASN A 642 -19.05 -4.78 -3.55
N THR A 643 -18.63 -5.86 -4.20
CA THR A 643 -19.51 -6.96 -4.64
C THR A 643 -19.02 -8.31 -4.14
N LEU A 644 -18.06 -8.32 -3.21
CA LEU A 644 -17.56 -9.51 -2.51
C LEU A 644 -18.70 -10.20 -1.77
N LYS A 645 -18.77 -11.53 -1.92
CA LYS A 645 -19.78 -12.40 -1.34
C LYS A 645 -19.16 -13.74 -0.99
N THR A 646 -19.54 -14.27 0.16
CA THR A 646 -19.40 -15.68 0.50
C THR A 646 -20.05 -16.54 -0.59
N GLY A 647 -19.27 -17.41 -1.23
CA GLY A 647 -19.76 -18.44 -2.13
C GLY A 647 -20.32 -19.65 -1.38
N ALA A 648 -20.29 -20.82 -2.00
CA ALA A 648 -20.62 -22.07 -1.33
C ALA A 648 -19.55 -22.42 -0.28
N LEU A 649 -19.99 -22.95 0.88
CA LEU A 649 -19.10 -23.52 1.90
C LEU A 649 -18.30 -24.70 1.32
N VAL A 650 -17.07 -24.91 1.81
CA VAL A 650 -16.15 -25.96 1.33
C VAL A 650 -15.66 -26.87 2.48
N ASN A 651 -15.20 -28.07 2.12
CA ASN A 651 -14.78 -29.10 3.09
C ASN A 651 -13.30 -28.94 3.50
N GLY A 652 -13.01 -27.83 4.16
CA GLY A 652 -11.79 -27.61 4.96
C GLY A 652 -12.16 -27.13 6.35
N GLY A 653 -11.24 -27.12 7.31
CA GLY A 653 -11.57 -26.79 8.70
C GLY A 653 -11.26 -25.35 9.13
N ILE A 654 -11.77 -24.99 10.29
CA ILE A 654 -11.57 -23.69 10.97
C ILE A 654 -10.99 -23.97 12.35
N SER A 655 -9.89 -23.33 12.72
CA SER A 655 -9.19 -23.53 14.00
C SER A 655 -8.93 -22.19 14.69
N ILE A 656 -9.77 -21.86 15.67
CA ILE A 656 -9.70 -20.62 16.45
C ILE A 656 -9.16 -20.90 17.86
N GLY A 657 -8.44 -19.94 18.44
CA GLY A 657 -8.18 -19.87 19.88
C GLY A 657 -9.37 -19.26 20.62
N SER A 658 -9.20 -18.05 21.16
CA SER A 658 -10.28 -17.30 21.85
C SER A 658 -10.90 -16.21 20.97
N VAL A 659 -12.19 -15.93 21.17
CA VAL A 659 -12.93 -14.82 20.54
C VAL A 659 -13.71 -14.04 21.58
N THR A 660 -13.51 -12.73 21.64
CA THR A 660 -14.25 -11.80 22.52
C THR A 660 -14.85 -10.67 21.69
N THR A 661 -16.18 -10.57 21.60
CA THR A 661 -16.86 -9.66 20.66
C THR A 661 -17.47 -8.41 21.31
N GLY A 662 -17.66 -8.39 22.64
CA GLY A 662 -18.17 -7.23 23.38
C GLY A 662 -19.65 -6.88 23.16
N GLY A 663 -20.47 -7.83 22.69
CA GLY A 663 -21.89 -7.65 22.37
C GLY A 663 -22.22 -7.85 20.89
N ALA A 664 -21.22 -8.10 20.05
CA ALA A 664 -21.38 -8.35 18.61
C ALA A 664 -21.57 -9.85 18.30
N ASN A 665 -22.20 -10.18 17.17
CA ASN A 665 -22.45 -11.59 16.80
C ASN A 665 -21.16 -12.32 16.41
N LEU A 666 -21.11 -13.63 16.65
CA LEU A 666 -20.12 -14.56 16.12
C LEU A 666 -20.81 -15.55 15.16
N THR A 667 -20.27 -15.69 13.95
CA THR A 667 -20.62 -16.74 12.99
C THR A 667 -19.37 -17.52 12.60
N ALA A 668 -19.38 -18.84 12.75
CA ALA A 668 -18.41 -19.75 12.16
C ALA A 668 -19.13 -20.77 11.28
N SER A 669 -18.69 -20.99 10.04
CA SER A 669 -19.36 -21.92 9.12
C SER A 669 -18.43 -22.59 8.12
N SER A 670 -18.58 -23.91 7.96
CA SER A 670 -17.79 -24.75 7.05
C SER A 670 -18.49 -26.09 6.72
N LEU A 671 -18.05 -26.79 5.65
CA LEU A 671 -18.36 -28.22 5.45
C LEU A 671 -17.27 -29.17 6.01
N GLY A 672 -16.20 -28.62 6.60
CA GLY A 672 -15.18 -29.35 7.35
C GLY A 672 -15.29 -29.14 8.87
N PRO A 673 -14.30 -29.57 9.66
CA PRO A 673 -14.33 -29.48 11.12
C PRO A 673 -14.12 -28.05 11.63
N ILE A 674 -14.76 -27.68 12.75
CA ILE A 674 -14.55 -26.38 13.41
C ILE A 674 -14.05 -26.61 14.84
N THR A 675 -12.93 -25.99 15.20
CA THR A 675 -12.33 -26.09 16.53
C THR A 675 -12.21 -24.70 17.16
N PHE A 676 -12.67 -24.55 18.40
CA PHE A 676 -12.30 -23.46 19.29
C PHE A 676 -11.51 -24.06 20.46
N SER A 677 -10.24 -23.68 20.57
CA SER A 677 -9.34 -24.12 21.64
C SER A 677 -9.35 -23.19 22.87
N GLY A 678 -9.81 -21.95 22.70
CA GLY A 678 -10.04 -20.97 23.76
C GLY A 678 -11.52 -20.69 24.01
N SER A 679 -11.80 -19.58 24.70
CA SER A 679 -13.15 -19.15 25.08
C SER A 679 -13.85 -18.35 23.98
N ILE A 680 -15.17 -18.47 23.91
CA ILE A 680 -16.06 -17.60 23.12
C ILE A 680 -16.82 -16.69 24.08
N THR A 681 -16.77 -15.38 23.86
CA THR A 681 -17.40 -14.40 24.75
C THR A 681 -18.07 -13.30 23.92
N THR A 682 -19.39 -13.40 23.76
CA THR A 682 -20.22 -12.38 23.10
C THR A 682 -20.94 -11.45 24.07
N ASP A 683 -20.55 -11.49 25.35
CA ASP A 683 -21.04 -10.65 26.45
C ASP A 683 -21.04 -9.16 26.10
N ALA A 684 -22.13 -8.47 26.46
CA ALA A 684 -22.28 -7.04 26.20
C ALA A 684 -21.52 -6.19 27.23
N LYS A 685 -20.83 -5.14 26.76
CA LYS A 685 -20.15 -4.16 27.63
C LYS A 685 -20.97 -2.91 27.93
N GLY A 686 -21.92 -2.53 27.06
CA GLY A 686 -22.76 -1.34 27.24
C GLY A 686 -23.92 -1.59 28.18
N VAL A 687 -24.09 -0.73 29.18
CA VAL A 687 -25.20 -0.77 30.16
C VAL A 687 -26.56 -1.00 29.46
N GLY A 688 -27.31 -2.02 29.88
CA GLY A 688 -28.60 -2.44 29.30
C GLY A 688 -28.54 -3.05 27.89
N SER A 689 -27.36 -3.25 27.30
CA SER A 689 -27.21 -3.78 25.94
C SER A 689 -27.30 -5.30 25.89
N ASN A 690 -27.92 -5.83 24.82
CA ASN A 690 -28.01 -7.26 24.58
C ASN A 690 -26.64 -7.84 24.20
N ALA A 691 -26.37 -9.09 24.61
CA ALA A 691 -25.23 -9.85 24.11
C ALA A 691 -25.39 -10.25 22.64
N GLY A 692 -24.26 -10.52 21.99
CA GLY A 692 -24.21 -11.03 20.63
C GLY A 692 -24.61 -12.51 20.57
N ASN A 693 -25.20 -12.92 19.44
CA ASN A 693 -25.52 -14.32 19.19
C ASN A 693 -24.26 -15.08 18.75
N VAL A 694 -24.21 -16.38 19.03
CA VAL A 694 -23.18 -17.32 18.55
C VAL A 694 -23.83 -18.31 17.60
N LEU A 695 -23.30 -18.44 16.39
CA LEU A 695 -23.70 -19.44 15.39
C LEU A 695 -22.48 -20.22 14.93
N ILE A 696 -22.48 -21.54 15.13
CA ILE A 696 -21.41 -22.45 14.69
C ILE A 696 -22.04 -23.57 13.86
N ASN A 697 -21.64 -23.71 12.61
CA ASN A 697 -22.14 -24.72 11.67
C ASN A 697 -20.98 -25.42 10.96
N GLY A 698 -20.63 -26.63 11.40
CA GLY A 698 -19.47 -27.38 10.90
C GLY A 698 -19.80 -28.85 10.68
N ASN A 699 -18.93 -29.62 10.02
CA ASN A 699 -19.17 -31.06 9.86
C ASN A 699 -18.97 -31.81 11.18
N GLY A 700 -17.84 -31.56 11.85
CA GLY A 700 -17.64 -31.85 13.27
C GLY A 700 -17.24 -30.58 14.01
N ILE A 701 -17.50 -30.51 15.31
CA ILE A 701 -17.25 -29.32 16.14
C ILE A 701 -16.54 -29.71 17.44
N THR A 702 -15.46 -29.01 17.78
CA THR A 702 -14.73 -29.18 19.05
C THR A 702 -14.60 -27.85 19.78
N LEU A 703 -15.07 -27.79 21.02
CA LEU A 703 -15.18 -26.57 21.84
C LEU A 703 -14.50 -26.83 23.18
N SER A 704 -13.34 -26.21 23.40
CA SER A 704 -12.44 -26.52 24.53
C SER A 704 -12.53 -25.49 25.66
N GLY A 705 -12.70 -24.20 25.33
CA GLY A 705 -13.01 -23.15 26.30
C GLY A 705 -14.50 -22.83 26.37
N PRO A 706 -14.96 -22.10 27.40
CA PRO A 706 -16.38 -21.82 27.64
C PRO A 706 -16.98 -20.88 26.59
N ILE A 707 -18.29 -20.97 26.41
CA ILE A 707 -19.09 -20.04 25.61
C ILE A 707 -19.96 -19.18 26.55
N SER A 708 -19.83 -17.87 26.45
CA SER A 708 -20.58 -16.88 27.21
C SER A 708 -21.27 -15.87 26.28
N ALA A 709 -22.56 -15.60 26.51
CA ALA A 709 -23.37 -14.64 25.76
C ALA A 709 -24.27 -13.83 26.72
N ILE A 710 -23.68 -13.11 27.66
CA ILE A 710 -24.34 -12.44 28.79
C ILE A 710 -24.71 -10.98 28.46
N GLY A 711 -25.99 -10.65 28.55
CA GLY A 711 -26.49 -9.27 28.43
C GLY A 711 -26.06 -8.39 29.60
N ALA A 712 -25.84 -7.11 29.34
CA ALA A 712 -25.30 -6.18 30.34
C ALA A 712 -26.38 -5.70 31.33
N ASN A 713 -25.97 -5.48 32.59
CA ASN A 713 -26.86 -4.91 33.61
C ASN A 713 -27.38 -3.52 33.19
N GLY A 714 -28.62 -3.22 33.56
CA GLY A 714 -29.29 -1.96 33.28
C GLY A 714 -28.74 -0.78 34.10
N ALA A 715 -29.04 0.44 33.66
CA ALA A 715 -28.53 1.65 34.30
C ALA A 715 -29.18 1.86 35.66
N ASN A 716 -28.38 2.01 36.73
CA ASN A 716 -28.90 2.60 37.96
C ASN A 716 -29.38 4.04 37.65
N ALA A 717 -30.50 4.42 38.24
CA ALA A 717 -31.00 5.78 38.10
C ALA A 717 -30.00 6.82 38.66
N VAL A 718 -29.94 7.98 38.02
CA VAL A 718 -29.03 9.09 38.41
C VAL A 718 -29.76 10.37 38.86
N VAL A 719 -31.09 10.36 38.84
CA VAL A 719 -31.95 11.45 39.35
C VAL A 719 -32.88 10.87 40.42
N ALA A 720 -33.08 11.60 41.52
CA ALA A 720 -33.95 11.18 42.63
C ALA A 720 -35.39 10.91 42.16
N GLY A 721 -35.94 9.74 42.47
CA GLY A 721 -37.23 9.25 41.95
C GLY A 721 -37.19 8.74 40.50
N GLY A 722 -36.03 8.74 39.85
CA GLY A 722 -35.84 8.18 38.51
C GLY A 722 -35.82 6.65 38.53
N ALA A 723 -36.45 6.03 37.54
CA ALA A 723 -36.46 4.58 37.39
C ALA A 723 -35.11 4.04 36.85
N GLY A 724 -34.77 2.81 37.25
CA GLY A 724 -33.63 2.09 36.70
C GLY A 724 -33.88 1.61 35.26
N GLY A 725 -32.83 1.59 34.45
CA GLY A 725 -32.86 1.04 33.09
C GLY A 725 -33.01 -0.48 33.09
N ALA A 726 -33.63 -1.04 32.04
CA ALA A 726 -33.74 -2.48 31.88
C ALA A 726 -32.37 -3.14 31.63
N GLY A 727 -32.23 -4.40 32.06
CA GLY A 727 -31.09 -5.24 31.74
C GLY A 727 -31.17 -5.78 30.30
N GLY A 728 -30.00 -5.90 29.67
CA GLY A 728 -29.87 -6.42 28.31
C GLY A 728 -30.14 -7.93 28.23
N ARG A 729 -30.63 -8.40 27.09
CA ARG A 729 -30.90 -9.82 26.86
C ARG A 729 -29.62 -10.63 26.64
N GLY A 730 -29.64 -11.90 27.04
CA GLY A 730 -28.62 -12.87 26.65
C GLY A 730 -28.68 -13.17 25.15
N GLY A 731 -27.54 -13.49 24.56
CA GLY A 731 -27.44 -13.83 23.13
C GLY A 731 -27.85 -15.29 22.88
N ASN A 732 -28.46 -15.59 21.73
CA ASN A 732 -28.75 -16.98 21.38
C ASN A 732 -27.48 -17.71 20.96
N ILE A 733 -27.32 -18.95 21.38
CA ILE A 733 -26.18 -19.81 21.04
C ILE A 733 -26.72 -20.98 20.22
N THR A 734 -26.29 -21.10 18.97
CA THR A 734 -26.73 -22.15 18.03
C THR A 734 -25.53 -22.90 17.50
N ILE A 735 -25.51 -24.22 17.70
CA ILE A 735 -24.41 -25.12 17.33
C ILE A 735 -25.00 -26.27 16.53
N THR A 736 -24.57 -26.42 15.28
CA THR A 736 -25.03 -27.47 14.36
C THR A 736 -23.85 -28.26 13.83
N THR A 737 -23.80 -29.58 14.09
CA THR A 737 -22.91 -30.47 13.32
C THR A 737 -23.61 -31.08 12.12
N GLY A 738 -22.85 -31.27 11.05
CA GLY A 738 -23.16 -32.20 9.97
C GLY A 738 -22.89 -33.64 10.39
N THR A 739 -22.23 -34.40 9.53
CA THR A 739 -22.05 -35.86 9.70
C THR A 739 -21.10 -36.28 10.81
N GLY A 740 -20.33 -35.35 11.40
CA GLY A 740 -19.34 -35.60 12.44
C GLY A 740 -19.75 -35.14 13.85
N ASP A 741 -18.85 -35.41 14.80
CA ASP A 741 -19.13 -35.33 16.24
C ASP A 741 -19.12 -33.88 16.79
N LEU A 742 -19.83 -33.70 17.91
CA LEU A 742 -19.79 -32.49 18.74
C LEU A 742 -19.11 -32.80 20.07
N THR A 743 -17.90 -32.28 20.28
CA THR A 743 -17.18 -32.38 21.56
C THR A 743 -17.18 -31.03 22.27
N MET A 744 -17.71 -30.94 23.50
CA MET A 744 -17.62 -29.73 24.32
C MET A 744 -17.03 -30.06 25.70
N SER A 745 -15.87 -29.48 26.00
CA SER A 745 -15.14 -29.70 27.27
C SER A 745 -15.41 -28.62 28.31
N SER A 746 -16.46 -27.82 28.10
CA SER A 746 -16.66 -26.53 28.75
C SER A 746 -18.15 -26.16 28.90
N SER A 747 -18.41 -25.11 29.67
CA SER A 747 -19.74 -24.56 29.91
C SER A 747 -20.26 -23.70 28.76
N VAL A 748 -21.57 -23.76 28.50
CA VAL A 748 -22.30 -22.84 27.62
C VAL A 748 -23.27 -22.02 28.47
N THR A 749 -23.18 -20.70 28.43
CA THR A 749 -23.99 -19.81 29.27
C THR A 749 -24.52 -18.62 28.49
N THR A 750 -25.81 -18.34 28.63
CA THR A 750 -26.45 -17.12 28.13
C THR A 750 -27.44 -16.59 29.16
N THR A 751 -27.18 -15.37 29.60
CA THR A 751 -27.83 -14.78 30.77
C THR A 751 -28.30 -13.38 30.42
N GLY A 752 -29.51 -13.02 30.85
CA GLY A 752 -29.94 -11.63 30.83
C GLY A 752 -29.24 -10.82 31.93
N GLY A 753 -28.87 -9.58 31.63
CA GLY A 753 -28.33 -8.66 32.62
C GLY A 753 -29.38 -8.29 33.67
N ALA A 754 -28.96 -8.00 34.90
CA ALA A 754 -29.86 -7.54 35.95
C ALA A 754 -30.46 -6.16 35.60
N GLY A 755 -31.66 -5.88 36.09
CA GLY A 755 -32.25 -4.55 36.02
C GLY A 755 -31.47 -3.54 36.85
N GLY A 756 -31.39 -2.29 36.38
CA GLY A 756 -30.77 -1.20 37.13
C GLY A 756 -31.60 -0.79 38.35
N GLN A 757 -30.94 -0.30 39.40
CA GLN A 757 -31.60 0.14 40.62
C GLN A 757 -32.40 1.43 40.40
N GLY A 758 -33.61 1.52 40.97
CA GLY A 758 -34.37 2.78 41.05
C GLY A 758 -33.79 3.70 42.12
N LEU A 759 -33.87 5.03 41.93
CA LEU A 759 -33.35 5.99 42.92
C LEU A 759 -34.41 6.42 43.93
N THR A 760 -34.02 6.55 45.19
CA THR A 760 -34.83 7.16 46.26
C THR A 760 -35.38 8.52 45.84
N GLY A 761 -36.64 8.79 46.18
CA GLY A 761 -37.33 10.02 45.82
C GLY A 761 -36.74 11.26 46.51
N ALA A 762 -36.81 12.41 45.85
CA ALA A 762 -36.68 13.70 46.55
C ALA A 762 -37.87 13.90 47.50
N ALA A 763 -37.73 14.77 48.52
CA ALA A 763 -38.79 15.01 49.51
C ALA A 763 -40.17 15.26 48.86
N GLY A 764 -41.18 14.44 49.22
CA GLY A 764 -42.53 14.52 48.63
C GLY A 764 -42.64 14.00 47.17
N LYS A 765 -41.62 13.31 46.65
CA LYS A 765 -41.65 12.55 45.39
C LYS A 765 -41.51 11.07 45.66
N ALA A 766 -42.15 10.25 44.83
CA ALA A 766 -42.02 8.80 44.90
C ALA A 766 -40.58 8.36 44.58
N GLY A 767 -40.19 7.21 45.11
CA GLY A 767 -39.01 6.49 44.67
C GLY A 767 -39.17 5.96 43.26
N GLY A 768 -38.05 5.82 42.55
CA GLY A 768 -38.03 5.30 41.20
C GLY A 768 -38.23 3.78 41.17
N ASN A 769 -38.89 3.28 40.13
CA ASN A 769 -39.03 1.84 39.93
C ASN A 769 -37.68 1.20 39.60
N GLY A 770 -37.48 -0.04 40.04
CA GLY A 770 -36.38 -0.86 39.56
C GLY A 770 -36.54 -1.22 38.08
N GLY A 771 -35.43 -1.36 37.36
CA GLY A 771 -35.41 -1.80 35.98
C GLY A 771 -35.82 -3.27 35.83
N VAL A 772 -36.43 -3.62 34.70
CA VAL A 772 -36.76 -5.03 34.38
C VAL A 772 -35.49 -5.81 34.06
N GLY A 773 -35.36 -7.03 34.58
CA GLY A 773 -34.26 -7.94 34.28
C GLY A 773 -34.29 -8.44 32.84
N GLY A 774 -33.12 -8.61 32.23
CA GLY A 774 -32.98 -9.10 30.87
C GLY A 774 -33.45 -10.55 30.72
N VAL A 775 -33.96 -10.90 29.55
CA VAL A 775 -34.32 -12.29 29.21
C VAL A 775 -33.07 -13.05 28.79
N GLY A 776 -32.87 -14.27 29.28
CA GLY A 776 -31.77 -15.16 28.86
C GLY A 776 -31.93 -15.60 27.40
N GLY A 777 -30.83 -15.82 26.69
CA GLY A 777 -30.86 -16.31 25.30
C GLY A 777 -31.22 -17.80 25.23
N ASN A 778 -31.55 -18.29 24.04
CA ASN A 778 -31.78 -19.72 23.83
C ASN A 778 -30.45 -20.44 23.50
N ILE A 779 -30.30 -21.68 23.95
CA ILE A 779 -29.22 -22.59 23.52
C ILE A 779 -29.84 -23.68 22.63
N ASN A 780 -29.42 -23.75 21.37
CA ASN A 780 -29.88 -24.73 20.40
C ASN A 780 -28.69 -25.55 19.89
N ILE A 781 -28.65 -26.83 20.23
CA ILE A 781 -27.62 -27.78 19.81
C ILE A 781 -28.25 -28.84 18.91
N THR A 782 -27.71 -29.02 17.71
CA THR A 782 -28.14 -30.06 16.75
C THR A 782 -26.94 -30.88 16.29
N ALA A 783 -27.02 -32.21 16.39
CA ALA A 783 -26.02 -33.13 15.88
C ALA A 783 -26.61 -34.10 14.84
N THR A 784 -25.87 -34.32 13.75
CA THR A 784 -26.39 -35.00 12.54
C THR A 784 -25.52 -36.21 12.14
N SER A 785 -25.11 -37.02 13.12
CA SER A 785 -24.18 -38.12 12.90
C SER A 785 -24.73 -39.19 11.94
N THR A 786 -23.91 -39.58 10.95
CA THR A 786 -24.19 -40.74 10.10
C THR A 786 -23.50 -41.97 10.67
N ALA A 787 -24.28 -42.89 11.23
CA ALA A 787 -23.81 -43.93 12.13
C ALA A 787 -22.78 -44.91 11.52
N THR A 788 -21.49 -44.73 11.86
CA THR A 788 -20.49 -45.81 11.91
C THR A 788 -19.37 -45.46 12.91
N VAL A 789 -19.53 -45.88 14.17
CA VAL A 789 -18.48 -46.14 15.20
C VAL A 789 -17.31 -45.14 15.26
N ILE A 790 -17.18 -44.27 16.27
CA ILE A 790 -17.33 -44.50 17.72
C ILE A 790 -18.16 -43.38 18.35
N ALA A 791 -19.10 -43.75 19.24
CA ALA A 791 -19.80 -42.89 20.20
C ALA A 791 -19.72 -41.36 19.95
N GLY A 792 -20.66 -40.83 19.14
CA GLY A 792 -20.83 -39.41 18.91
C GLY A 792 -21.43 -38.73 20.14
N ILE A 793 -20.63 -38.61 21.20
CA ILE A 793 -21.08 -38.14 22.51
C ILE A 793 -21.16 -36.62 22.48
N ILE A 794 -22.38 -36.08 22.54
CA ILE A 794 -22.60 -34.70 23.02
C ILE A 794 -22.22 -34.65 24.51
N ASN A 795 -20.92 -34.52 24.79
CA ASN A 795 -20.37 -34.17 26.08
C ASN A 795 -20.57 -32.67 26.24
N VAL A 796 -21.21 -32.25 27.34
CA VAL A 796 -21.30 -30.83 27.72
C VAL A 796 -21.20 -30.72 29.25
N SER A 797 -20.28 -29.88 29.72
CA SER A 797 -19.93 -29.78 31.15
C SER A 797 -20.64 -28.64 31.90
N ALA A 798 -21.55 -27.90 31.26
CA ALA A 798 -22.68 -27.19 31.86
C ALA A 798 -23.50 -26.50 30.76
N LEU A 799 -24.81 -26.39 30.94
CA LEU A 799 -25.69 -25.52 30.15
C LEU A 799 -26.45 -24.57 31.08
N GLY A 800 -26.37 -23.27 30.82
CA GLY A 800 -27.03 -22.24 31.64
C GLY A 800 -27.81 -21.23 30.80
N THR A 801 -29.13 -21.20 30.96
CA THR A 801 -30.00 -20.10 30.50
C THR A 801 -30.66 -19.43 31.70
N THR A 802 -30.27 -18.18 32.01
CA THR A 802 -30.82 -17.49 33.18
C THR A 802 -31.38 -16.11 32.83
N GLY A 803 -32.56 -15.81 33.36
CA GLY A 803 -33.05 -14.43 33.38
C GLY A 803 -32.20 -13.56 34.32
N GLY A 804 -32.05 -12.28 33.97
CA GLY A 804 -31.46 -11.29 34.86
C GLY A 804 -32.41 -10.97 36.02
N GLN A 805 -31.86 -10.66 37.19
CA GLN A 805 -32.65 -10.25 38.35
C GLN A 805 -33.36 -8.91 38.10
N GLY A 806 -34.48 -8.69 38.77
CA GLY A 806 -35.14 -7.39 38.81
C GLY A 806 -34.28 -6.35 39.53
N GLY A 807 -34.37 -5.09 39.11
CA GLY A 807 -33.85 -3.97 39.89
C GLY A 807 -34.67 -3.77 41.16
N ALA A 808 -34.04 -3.44 42.28
CA ALA A 808 -34.74 -3.04 43.49
C ALA A 808 -35.36 -1.62 43.31
N PRO A 809 -36.46 -1.32 44.03
CA PRO A 809 -37.05 0.01 44.02
C PRO A 809 -36.18 1.02 44.76
N GLY A 810 -36.30 2.28 44.38
CA GLY A 810 -35.88 3.40 45.23
C GLY A 810 -36.89 3.66 46.35
N ASP A 811 -36.39 4.10 47.52
CA ASP A 811 -37.25 4.46 48.64
C ASP A 811 -38.09 5.72 48.39
N GLY A 812 -39.16 5.89 49.17
CA GLY A 812 -39.98 7.10 49.15
C GLY A 812 -39.24 8.31 49.74
N GLY A 813 -39.36 9.47 49.09
CA GLY A 813 -38.69 10.69 49.56
C GLY A 813 -39.27 11.24 50.86
N ALA A 814 -38.50 11.13 51.95
CA ALA A 814 -38.84 11.62 53.29
C ALA A 814 -39.13 13.13 53.28
N SER A 815 -40.20 13.57 53.98
CA SER A 815 -40.63 14.97 53.94
C SER A 815 -39.88 15.85 54.95
N SER A 816 -39.30 16.94 54.46
CA SER A 816 -38.56 17.92 55.25
C SER A 816 -39.50 18.94 55.92
N ALA A 817 -40.07 18.54 57.06
CA ALA A 817 -40.86 19.35 58.01
C ALA A 817 -42.19 19.96 57.50
N ALA A 818 -43.26 19.68 58.26
CA ALA A 818 -44.60 20.26 58.17
C ALA A 818 -45.42 20.04 56.86
N ALA A 819 -46.53 19.33 57.02
CA ALA A 819 -47.71 19.34 56.13
C ALA A 819 -47.58 18.83 54.68
N LEU A 820 -46.53 18.09 54.32
CA LEU A 820 -46.50 17.27 53.10
C LEU A 820 -46.24 15.79 53.41
N ASN A 821 -47.05 14.92 52.80
CA ASN A 821 -46.87 13.48 52.88
C ASN A 821 -45.54 13.06 52.23
N GLY A 822 -44.84 12.09 52.81
CA GLY A 822 -43.70 11.45 52.18
C GLY A 822 -44.10 10.76 50.87
N GLY A 823 -43.17 10.65 49.94
CA GLY A 823 -43.42 9.88 48.71
C GLY A 823 -43.60 8.38 48.99
N ALA A 824 -44.33 7.68 48.12
CA ALA A 824 -44.32 6.21 48.12
C ALA A 824 -42.95 5.68 47.63
N GLY A 825 -42.56 4.47 48.05
CA GLY A 825 -41.46 3.77 47.39
C GLY A 825 -41.81 3.42 45.94
N GLY A 826 -40.77 3.18 45.11
CA GLY A 826 -40.95 2.64 43.77
C GLY A 826 -41.44 1.19 43.78
N ALA A 827 -41.84 0.67 42.62
CA ALA A 827 -42.03 -0.77 42.42
C ALA A 827 -40.68 -1.45 42.12
N ALA A 828 -40.48 -2.67 42.61
CA ALA A 828 -39.38 -3.52 42.14
C ALA A 828 -39.57 -3.82 40.64
N GLY A 829 -38.46 -3.90 39.91
CA GLY A 829 -38.49 -4.46 38.56
C GLY A 829 -38.73 -5.96 38.61
N SER A 830 -39.40 -6.52 37.60
CA SER A 830 -39.52 -7.98 37.47
C SER A 830 -38.21 -8.59 36.99
N GLY A 831 -37.81 -9.73 37.56
CA GLY A 831 -36.81 -10.60 36.95
C GLY A 831 -37.20 -11.02 35.53
N GLY A 832 -36.19 -11.27 34.68
CA GLY A 832 -36.37 -11.74 33.32
C GLY A 832 -36.66 -13.24 33.26
N ALA A 833 -37.19 -13.71 32.13
CA ALA A 833 -37.33 -15.14 31.88
C ALA A 833 -35.97 -15.79 31.51
N GLY A 834 -35.79 -17.05 31.85
CA GLY A 834 -34.75 -17.90 31.25
C GLY A 834 -35.10 -18.24 29.80
N GLY A 835 -34.10 -18.45 28.96
CA GLY A 835 -34.28 -18.93 27.58
C GLY A 835 -34.37 -20.46 27.49
N ALA A 836 -34.83 -20.97 26.35
CA ALA A 836 -34.97 -22.41 26.12
C ALA A 836 -33.60 -23.08 25.87
N ILE A 837 -33.49 -24.34 26.30
CA ILE A 837 -32.36 -25.23 25.97
C ILE A 837 -32.92 -26.38 25.13
N THR A 838 -32.48 -26.46 23.88
CA THR A 838 -32.87 -27.49 22.91
C THR A 838 -31.64 -28.29 22.51
N ILE A 839 -31.65 -29.62 22.68
CA ILE A 839 -30.61 -30.52 22.19
C ILE A 839 -31.28 -31.58 21.31
N THR A 840 -30.85 -31.66 20.04
CA THR A 840 -31.38 -32.60 19.05
C THR A 840 -30.25 -33.45 18.52
N SER A 841 -30.31 -34.77 18.72
CA SER A 841 -29.57 -35.72 17.87
C SER A 841 -30.53 -36.29 16.83
N THR A 842 -30.06 -36.43 15.60
CA THR A 842 -30.76 -37.17 14.53
C THR A 842 -30.05 -38.51 14.20
N GLY A 843 -29.05 -38.88 15.00
CA GLY A 843 -28.36 -40.16 14.92
C GLY A 843 -29.29 -41.35 15.16
N LYS A 844 -28.90 -42.51 14.65
CA LYS A 844 -29.72 -43.74 14.68
C LYS A 844 -29.57 -44.60 15.95
N MET A 845 -28.85 -44.13 16.96
CA MET A 845 -28.54 -44.94 18.15
C MET A 845 -28.99 -44.27 19.47
N PRO A 846 -29.40 -45.06 20.48
CA PRO A 846 -30.03 -44.52 21.71
C PRO A 846 -29.05 -43.92 22.72
N ASN A 847 -27.76 -43.77 22.39
CA ASN A 847 -26.69 -43.40 23.32
C ASN A 847 -25.95 -42.10 22.91
N ASP A 848 -26.54 -41.29 22.02
CA ASP A 848 -25.83 -40.21 21.31
C ASP A 848 -25.73 -38.88 22.09
N ILE A 849 -26.08 -38.84 23.39
CA ILE A 849 -26.03 -37.64 24.25
C ILE A 849 -25.59 -38.02 25.68
N HIS A 850 -24.45 -37.49 26.16
CA HIS A 850 -24.02 -37.64 27.57
C HIS A 850 -23.82 -36.26 28.21
N LEU A 851 -24.86 -35.74 28.86
CA LEU A 851 -24.74 -34.58 29.73
C LEU A 851 -23.97 -35.01 31.00
N THR A 852 -22.74 -34.52 31.15
CA THR A 852 -21.82 -34.93 32.22
C THR A 852 -21.90 -34.05 33.47
N ASP A 853 -22.61 -32.93 33.38
CA ASP A 853 -22.83 -31.96 34.45
C ASP A 853 -24.23 -31.31 34.29
N THR A 854 -24.42 -30.17 34.95
CA THR A 854 -25.70 -29.55 35.26
C THR A 854 -26.27 -28.78 34.08
N VAL A 855 -27.57 -29.00 33.81
CA VAL A 855 -28.38 -28.18 32.90
C VAL A 855 -29.33 -27.32 33.72
N VAL A 856 -29.19 -25.99 33.60
CA VAL A 856 -29.96 -24.99 34.35
C VAL A 856 -30.69 -24.09 33.37
N SER A 857 -32.02 -24.01 33.51
CA SER A 857 -32.87 -23.01 32.85
C SER A 857 -33.75 -22.36 33.92
N SER A 858 -33.47 -21.11 34.28
CA SER A 858 -34.18 -20.40 35.37
C SER A 858 -34.61 -18.99 34.99
N GLY A 859 -35.72 -18.53 35.56
CA GLY A 859 -35.99 -17.09 35.63
C GLY A 859 -34.95 -16.37 36.49
N GLY A 860 -34.86 -15.06 36.33
CA GLY A 860 -34.39 -14.18 37.39
C GLY A 860 -35.51 -13.93 38.40
N ASN A 861 -35.13 -13.64 39.64
CA ASN A 861 -36.05 -13.14 40.67
C ASN A 861 -36.24 -11.62 40.52
#